data_AF-A0A2M7UXD5-F1
#
_entry.id   AF-A0A2M7UXD5-F1
#
_cell.length_a   1.000
_cell.length_b   1.000
_cell.length_c   1.000
_cell.angle_alpha   90.00
_cell.angle_beta   90.00
_cell.angle_gamma   90.00
#
_symmetry.space_group_name_H-M   'P 1'
#
loop_
_entity.id
_entity.type
_entity.pdbx_description
1 polymer ?
#
loop_
_entity_poly.entity_id
_entity_poly.type
_entity_poly.pdbx_seq_one_letter_code
_entity_poly.pdbx_strand_id
1 'polypeptide(L)'
;MQKLMKKIVVGAVALSMVVAMVPGLAQGATLEELTVLIAELTQKLTEAQAQLTALQGGTTTVTGCTITSFDRNLKQTMTGDDVKCLQIVLNTATDTQVASTGAGSPGSETSYFGSLTKAAVIKFQEKYASEVLASWGLTAGTGFVGTTTRAKLDTLLGVVVPTPTPTGTETPTPTATPVGAGLTVALASDTPATSTLVGGQSLALLAKFTFTNGDASEVKVTQVKLKRLGVSADTTLSNVYLFEGASRLTDSASVSSGVITFSDSTGLLTVSAGGSKTVTVYSDIALVTGETVGVGITASTDVTSTASAVNGTFPLNGNLMSIASATLAGVCFANSTTPSATDVSPQNDYTVWQNIVVVTTRAVNFTRLSLREIGTIASTDLQNFRLYVDGVQVGSTVQNLDSNGYITFDLSAAPKKLEAGSRTIKVLGDIIGGSNRTFSFHVRVAADGNFVDTQYGVNVLPTANNGVTCAGFTSRYTGDQEVSSGTLTIEKTTDSPSGNIVNGATNATLAKYTLTAAGEKVKIETLYVSVAVADTNGTNKGGITAATVEYLRNGMLLANGVQIGSTSNLYEDNYSPTYTTFNLGSSLIVEPGSPVTLEVRADIYDADADNNLVAGDTITATLRDIGNATGNNNATGLTSLTTIDVPSDDYAGNQLTIAAGSLVLSKYTA
;
A
#
# COMPACT_ATOMS: atom_id res chain seq x y z
N MET A 1 -3.28 -17.70 22.39
CA MET A 1 -3.42 -16.37 23.03
C MET A 1 -4.30 -16.36 24.29
N GLN A 2 -5.50 -16.96 24.30
CA GLN A 2 -6.41 -16.89 25.47
C GLN A 2 -5.92 -17.51 26.79
N LYS A 3 -5.10 -18.58 26.77
CA LYS A 3 -4.48 -19.13 28.01
C LYS A 3 -3.33 -18.26 28.55
N LEU A 4 -2.79 -17.36 27.73
CA LEU A 4 -1.66 -16.49 28.05
C LEU A 4 -2.15 -15.17 28.70
N MET A 5 -3.26 -14.60 28.21
CA MET A 5 -3.90 -13.43 28.82
C MET A 5 -4.43 -13.69 30.24
N LYS A 6 -4.94 -14.90 30.51
CA LYS A 6 -5.48 -15.27 31.84
C LYS A 6 -4.43 -15.32 32.96
N LYS A 7 -3.15 -15.52 32.64
CA LYS A 7 -2.06 -15.50 33.64
C LYS A 7 -1.49 -14.10 33.88
N ILE A 8 -1.53 -13.24 32.86
CA ILE A 8 -1.06 -11.84 32.96
C ILE A 8 -2.04 -10.98 33.78
N VAL A 9 -3.35 -11.21 33.65
CA VAL A 9 -4.37 -10.44 34.41
C VAL A 9 -4.38 -10.82 35.90
N VAL A 10 -4.06 -12.06 36.27
CA VAL A 10 -4.00 -12.49 37.69
C VAL A 10 -2.75 -11.92 38.40
N GLY A 11 -1.65 -11.68 37.67
CA GLY A 11 -0.43 -11.08 38.24
C GLY A 11 -0.52 -9.57 38.50
N ALA A 12 -1.30 -8.83 37.70
CA ALA A 12 -1.44 -7.37 37.87
C ALA A 12 -2.45 -6.98 38.97
N VAL A 13 -3.44 -7.84 39.27
CA VAL A 13 -4.46 -7.57 40.30
C VAL A 13 -3.94 -7.87 41.72
N ALA A 14 -2.92 -8.73 41.87
CA ALA A 14 -2.30 -9.00 43.17
C ALA A 14 -1.36 -7.86 43.65
N LEU A 15 -0.94 -6.95 42.75
CA LEU A 15 -0.03 -5.84 43.09
C LEU A 15 -0.76 -4.57 43.55
N SER A 16 -2.09 -4.48 43.38
CA SER A 16 -2.90 -3.32 43.82
C SER A 16 -3.65 -3.52 45.15
N MET A 17 -3.51 -4.69 45.81
CA MET A 17 -4.26 -5.04 47.03
C MET A 17 -3.42 -5.11 48.33
N VAL A 18 -2.23 -4.48 48.39
CA VAL A 18 -1.43 -4.42 49.64
C VAL A 18 -1.26 -3.00 50.19
N VAL A 19 -1.84 -1.96 49.56
CA VAL A 19 -1.68 -0.57 50.03
C VAL A 19 -2.91 -0.02 50.78
N ALA A 20 -3.90 -0.85 51.09
CA ALA A 20 -5.08 -0.41 51.83
C ALA A 20 -5.36 -1.30 53.03
N MET A 21 -4.72 -1.00 54.17
CA MET A 21 -5.38 -0.97 55.49
C MET A 21 -4.41 -0.50 56.61
N VAL A 22 -4.93 0.42 57.42
CA VAL A 22 -4.47 0.92 58.74
C VAL A 22 -3.54 2.14 58.75
N PRO A 23 -3.99 3.29 59.30
CA PRO A 23 -3.17 4.48 59.51
C PRO A 23 -2.36 4.35 60.81
N GLY A 24 -1.05 4.57 60.74
CA GLY A 24 -0.23 4.74 61.94
C GLY A 24 1.24 4.37 61.75
N LEU A 25 2.08 5.41 61.80
CA LEU A 25 3.52 5.39 62.09
C LEU A 25 4.44 4.73 61.06
N ALA A 26 5.35 5.56 60.56
CA ALA A 26 6.50 5.17 59.75
C ALA A 26 7.27 4.01 60.39
N GLN A 27 7.25 2.84 59.74
CA GLN A 27 8.24 1.80 59.92
C GLN A 27 8.79 1.48 58.53
N GLY A 28 10.08 1.75 58.33
CA GLY A 28 10.79 1.32 57.14
C GLY A 28 10.75 -0.21 57.05
N ALA A 29 10.66 -0.72 55.82
CA ALA A 29 10.66 -2.15 55.56
C ALA A 29 11.70 -2.85 56.44
N THR A 30 11.25 -3.81 57.24
CA THR A 30 12.11 -4.56 58.13
C THR A 30 13.12 -5.38 57.31
N LEU A 31 14.27 -5.72 57.91
CA LEU A 31 15.33 -6.47 57.22
C LEU A 31 14.81 -7.81 56.66
N GLU A 32 13.79 -8.39 57.29
CA GLU A 32 13.10 -9.61 56.87
C GLU A 32 12.19 -9.38 55.65
N GLU A 33 11.45 -8.26 55.60
CA GLU A 33 10.62 -7.92 54.43
C GLU A 33 11.48 -7.60 53.19
N LEU A 34 12.64 -6.95 53.40
CA LEU A 34 13.56 -6.65 52.30
C LEU A 34 14.25 -7.92 51.76
N THR A 35 14.56 -8.89 52.64
CA THR A 35 15.14 -10.18 52.21
C THR A 35 14.13 -11.06 51.48
N VAL A 36 12.85 -11.04 51.87
CA VAL A 36 11.77 -11.72 51.12
C VAL A 36 11.59 -11.10 49.73
N LEU A 37 11.61 -9.76 49.62
CA LEU A 37 11.48 -9.08 48.32
C LEU A 37 12.67 -9.36 47.40
N ILE A 38 13.89 -9.39 47.93
CA ILE A 38 15.10 -9.77 47.17
C ILE A 38 15.02 -11.22 46.69
N ALA A 39 14.49 -12.14 47.50
CA ALA A 39 14.31 -13.54 47.11
C ALA A 39 13.31 -13.67 45.95
N GLU A 40 12.18 -12.96 45.98
CA GLU A 40 11.20 -12.95 44.89
C GLU A 40 11.76 -12.33 43.60
N LEU A 41 12.50 -11.22 43.70
CA LEU A 41 13.14 -10.59 42.55
C LEU A 41 14.20 -11.50 41.91
N THR A 42 14.96 -12.23 42.73
CA THR A 42 15.97 -13.19 42.26
C THR A 42 15.33 -14.39 41.55
N GLN A 43 14.17 -14.86 42.06
CA GLN A 43 13.40 -15.91 41.42
C GLN A 43 12.84 -15.46 40.06
N LYS A 44 12.28 -14.24 39.99
CA LYS A 44 11.81 -13.66 38.72
C LYS A 44 12.93 -13.44 37.71
N LEU A 45 14.13 -13.05 38.16
CA LEU A 45 15.29 -12.91 37.29
C LEU A 45 15.72 -14.26 36.71
N THR A 46 15.69 -15.31 37.53
CA THR A 46 16.02 -16.68 37.12
C THR A 46 14.99 -17.23 36.12
N GLU A 47 13.70 -16.95 36.32
CA GLU A 47 12.64 -17.32 35.38
C GLU A 47 12.74 -16.53 34.06
N ALA A 48 13.07 -15.24 34.12
CA ALA A 48 13.30 -14.42 32.93
C ALA A 48 14.56 -14.87 32.17
N GLN A 49 15.63 -15.28 32.86
CA GLN A 49 16.82 -15.87 32.24
C GLN A 49 16.52 -17.25 31.64
N ALA A 50 15.72 -18.09 32.27
CA ALA A 50 15.27 -19.35 31.69
C ALA A 50 14.39 -19.13 30.45
N GLN A 51 13.53 -18.11 30.45
CA GLN A 51 12.74 -17.70 29.27
C GLN A 51 13.62 -17.14 28.15
N LEU A 52 14.70 -16.43 28.48
CA LEU A 52 15.67 -15.93 27.50
C LEU A 52 16.51 -17.06 26.90
N THR A 53 16.94 -18.03 27.70
CA THR A 53 17.63 -19.25 27.21
C THR A 53 16.70 -20.10 26.33
N ALA A 54 15.41 -20.18 26.65
CA ALA A 54 14.42 -20.85 25.81
C ALA A 54 14.16 -20.12 24.47
N LEU A 55 14.38 -18.80 24.40
CA LEU A 55 14.25 -17.99 23.19
C LEU A 55 15.56 -17.88 22.37
N GLN A 56 16.74 -18.18 22.95
CA GLN A 56 18.05 -17.87 22.34
C GLN A 56 18.93 -19.07 21.95
N GLY A 57 18.46 -20.32 21.98
CA GLY A 57 19.21 -21.38 21.29
C GLY A 57 18.89 -22.80 21.69
N GLY A 58 18.07 -23.45 20.88
CA GLY A 58 18.15 -24.89 20.66
C GLY A 58 18.30 -25.12 19.17
N THR A 59 19.48 -25.49 18.69
CA THR A 59 19.67 -25.96 17.31
C THR A 59 19.01 -27.34 17.21
N THR A 60 17.73 -27.37 16.85
CA THR A 60 17.05 -28.62 16.53
C THR A 60 17.57 -29.10 15.19
N THR A 61 18.57 -29.98 15.22
CA THR A 61 19.02 -30.67 14.01
C THR A 61 17.89 -31.57 13.52
N VAL A 62 17.30 -31.23 12.36
CA VAL A 62 16.29 -32.08 11.71
C VAL A 62 16.98 -33.36 11.24
N THR A 63 16.74 -34.45 11.96
CA THR A 63 17.42 -35.75 11.75
C THR A 63 17.21 -36.22 10.31
N GLY A 64 18.31 -36.52 9.60
CA GLY A 64 18.29 -36.99 8.21
C GLY A 64 18.44 -35.91 7.14
N CYS A 65 18.39 -34.62 7.53
CA CYS A 65 18.69 -33.52 6.63
C CYS A 65 20.19 -33.16 6.67
N THR A 66 20.83 -33.10 5.50
CA THR A 66 22.28 -32.84 5.35
C THR A 66 22.62 -31.40 4.98
N ILE A 67 21.63 -30.56 4.67
CA ILE A 67 21.82 -29.14 4.37
C ILE A 67 21.57 -28.30 5.62
N THR A 68 22.20 -27.12 5.68
CA THR A 68 21.99 -26.13 6.74
C THR A 68 21.07 -24.98 6.31
N SER A 69 20.71 -24.89 5.03
CA SER A 69 19.78 -23.89 4.47
C SER A 69 19.30 -24.29 3.07
N PHE A 70 18.14 -23.79 2.67
CA PHE A 70 17.58 -23.92 1.32
C PHE A 70 18.05 -22.75 0.43
N ASP A 71 19.18 -22.94 -0.25
CA ASP A 71 19.83 -21.83 -0.98
C ASP A 71 19.30 -21.62 -2.42
N ARG A 72 18.67 -22.63 -3.03
CA ARG A 72 18.14 -22.56 -4.40
C ARG A 72 16.63 -22.81 -4.49
N ASN A 73 15.99 -22.16 -5.46
CA ASN A 73 14.59 -22.40 -5.80
C ASN A 73 14.37 -23.88 -6.18
N LEU A 74 13.32 -24.53 -5.65
CA LEU A 74 12.96 -25.91 -5.99
C LEU A 74 11.62 -25.99 -6.73
N LYS A 75 11.57 -26.85 -7.75
CA LYS A 75 10.35 -27.14 -8.52
C LYS A 75 10.29 -28.61 -8.92
N GLN A 76 9.12 -29.04 -9.36
CA GLN A 76 8.91 -30.38 -9.90
C GLN A 76 9.96 -30.72 -10.97
N THR A 77 10.39 -31.98 -10.99
CA THR A 77 11.49 -32.57 -11.79
C THR A 77 12.92 -32.30 -11.30
N MET A 78 13.11 -31.41 -10.33
CA MET A 78 14.44 -31.19 -9.74
C MET A 78 14.85 -32.34 -8.83
N THR A 79 16.17 -32.55 -8.70
CA THR A 79 16.77 -33.51 -7.77
C THR A 79 17.83 -32.86 -6.88
N GLY A 80 18.09 -33.43 -5.71
CA GLY A 80 19.16 -32.98 -4.80
C GLY A 80 18.94 -33.33 -3.33
N ASP A 81 19.96 -33.08 -2.50
CA ASP A 81 19.91 -33.27 -1.05
C ASP A 81 18.94 -32.28 -0.38
N ASP A 82 18.81 -31.08 -0.94
CA ASP A 82 17.80 -30.10 -0.55
C ASP A 82 16.38 -30.58 -0.85
N VAL A 83 16.15 -31.30 -1.94
CA VAL A 83 14.86 -31.94 -2.21
C VAL A 83 14.55 -33.03 -1.18
N LYS A 84 15.57 -33.80 -0.78
CA LYS A 84 15.40 -34.80 0.29
C LYS A 84 15.08 -34.13 1.63
N CYS A 85 15.80 -33.08 1.99
CA CYS A 85 15.52 -32.26 3.17
C CYS A 85 14.14 -31.60 3.15
N LEU A 86 13.71 -31.10 1.98
CA LEU A 86 12.35 -30.58 1.78
C LEU A 86 11.31 -31.63 2.15
N GLN A 87 11.47 -32.86 1.66
CA GLN A 87 10.55 -33.95 1.97
C GLN A 87 10.56 -34.30 3.46
N ILE A 88 11.74 -34.30 4.11
CA ILE A 88 11.86 -34.54 5.55
C ILE A 88 11.10 -33.46 6.34
N VAL A 89 11.30 -32.17 6.02
CA VAL A 89 10.62 -31.06 6.67
C VAL A 89 9.11 -31.13 6.46
N LEU A 90 8.65 -31.39 5.23
CA LEU A 90 7.23 -31.55 4.91
C LEU A 90 6.58 -32.72 5.66
N ASN A 91 7.32 -33.80 5.88
CA ASN A 91 6.87 -34.98 6.62
C ASN A 91 6.82 -34.80 8.14
N THR A 92 7.33 -33.68 8.70
CA THR A 92 7.24 -33.39 10.14
C THR A 92 5.82 -33.09 10.61
N ALA A 93 4.93 -32.69 9.69
CA ALA A 93 3.53 -32.41 9.99
C ALA A 93 2.61 -33.22 9.09
N THR A 94 1.55 -33.78 9.68
CA THR A 94 0.61 -34.67 8.98
C THR A 94 -0.19 -33.97 7.87
N ASP A 95 -0.39 -32.65 8.01
CA ASP A 95 -1.10 -31.82 7.03
C ASP A 95 -0.24 -31.43 5.81
N THR A 96 1.08 -31.55 5.90
CA THR A 96 2.02 -31.30 4.80
C THR A 96 2.74 -32.55 4.32
N GLN A 97 2.39 -33.73 4.82
CA GLN A 97 3.04 -35.00 4.50
C GLN A 97 3.03 -35.30 3.00
N VAL A 98 4.17 -35.75 2.47
CA VAL A 98 4.36 -36.06 1.04
C VAL A 98 3.62 -37.34 0.65
N ALA A 99 3.75 -38.39 1.45
CA ALA A 99 3.04 -39.67 1.27
C ALA A 99 2.92 -40.41 2.60
N SER A 100 1.90 -41.25 2.77
CA SER A 100 1.74 -42.10 3.95
C SER A 100 2.59 -43.38 3.88
N THR A 101 2.88 -43.87 2.67
CA THR A 101 3.73 -45.05 2.41
C THR A 101 4.46 -44.91 1.09
N GLY A 102 5.63 -45.52 0.95
CA GLY A 102 6.39 -45.58 -0.31
C GLY A 102 7.32 -44.39 -0.52
N ALA A 103 7.74 -44.15 -1.76
CA ALA A 103 8.69 -43.08 -2.08
C ALA A 103 8.17 -41.70 -1.64
N GLY A 104 8.93 -41.03 -0.77
CA GLY A 104 8.59 -39.74 -0.18
C GLY A 104 7.87 -39.81 1.18
N SER A 105 7.48 -40.98 1.68
CA SER A 105 6.91 -41.11 3.03
C SER A 105 7.98 -40.92 4.11
N PRO A 106 7.60 -40.67 5.39
CA PRO A 106 8.55 -40.56 6.49
C PRO A 106 9.54 -41.74 6.53
N GLY A 107 10.84 -41.46 6.50
CA GLY A 107 11.91 -42.48 6.47
C GLY A 107 12.15 -43.13 5.10
N SER A 108 11.43 -42.71 4.07
CA SER A 108 11.58 -43.12 2.67
C SER A 108 11.66 -41.91 1.73
N GLU A 109 12.19 -40.79 2.23
CA GLU A 109 12.39 -39.57 1.46
C GLU A 109 13.40 -39.78 0.33
N THR A 110 13.09 -39.17 -0.81
CA THR A 110 13.85 -39.27 -2.05
C THR A 110 14.51 -37.95 -2.37
N SER A 111 15.54 -37.99 -3.22
CA SER A 111 16.14 -36.79 -3.78
C SER A 111 15.41 -36.27 -5.01
N TYR A 112 14.17 -36.72 -5.33
CA TYR A 112 13.43 -36.31 -6.53
C TYR A 112 12.14 -35.54 -6.18
N PHE A 113 11.96 -34.37 -6.79
CA PHE A 113 10.79 -33.52 -6.59
C PHE A 113 9.69 -33.97 -7.55
N GLY A 114 8.86 -34.91 -7.10
CA GLY A 114 7.73 -35.45 -7.86
C GLY A 114 6.43 -34.66 -7.72
N SER A 115 5.35 -35.19 -8.29
CA SER A 115 4.00 -34.63 -8.15
C SER A 115 3.51 -34.63 -6.70
N LEU A 116 3.85 -35.66 -5.92
CA LEU A 116 3.51 -35.74 -4.48
C LEU A 116 4.23 -34.67 -3.66
N THR A 117 5.51 -34.43 -3.93
CA THR A 117 6.28 -33.34 -3.30
C THR A 117 5.68 -31.98 -3.65
N LYS A 118 5.24 -31.77 -4.91
CA LYS A 118 4.55 -30.54 -5.32
C LYS A 118 3.26 -30.32 -4.54
N ALA A 119 2.43 -31.36 -4.41
CA ALA A 119 1.19 -31.28 -3.64
C ALA A 119 1.42 -30.96 -2.16
N ALA A 120 2.45 -31.55 -1.56
CA ALA A 120 2.86 -31.24 -0.18
C ALA A 120 3.37 -29.81 -0.02
N VAL A 121 4.12 -29.28 -0.99
CA VAL A 121 4.54 -27.86 -1.00
C VAL A 121 3.34 -26.92 -1.11
N ILE A 122 2.33 -27.23 -1.92
CA ILE A 122 1.09 -26.43 -2.00
C ILE A 122 0.43 -26.34 -0.61
N LYS A 123 0.24 -27.48 0.06
CA LYS A 123 -0.33 -27.52 1.42
C LYS A 123 0.52 -26.75 2.43
N PHE A 124 1.84 -26.86 2.33
CA PHE A 124 2.75 -26.10 3.18
C PHE A 124 2.62 -24.59 2.96
N GLN A 125 2.55 -24.15 1.71
CA GLN A 125 2.38 -22.73 1.36
C GLN A 125 1.05 -22.18 1.86
N GLU A 126 -0.03 -22.95 1.74
CA GLU A 126 -1.35 -22.57 2.23
C GLU A 126 -1.40 -22.54 3.77
N LYS A 127 -0.74 -23.50 4.43
CA LYS A 127 -0.59 -23.51 5.89
C LYS A 127 0.13 -22.28 6.44
N TYR A 128 1.13 -21.77 5.71
CA TYR A 128 1.90 -20.57 6.06
C TYR A 128 1.59 -19.39 5.14
N ALA A 129 0.33 -19.26 4.68
CA ALA A 129 -0.04 -18.30 3.64
C ALA A 129 0.34 -16.84 3.95
N SER A 130 0.21 -16.40 5.20
CA SER A 130 0.57 -15.04 5.61
C SER A 130 2.06 -14.72 5.46
N GLU A 131 2.93 -15.73 5.61
CA GLU A 131 4.40 -15.57 5.55
C GLU A 131 4.95 -15.93 4.16
N VAL A 132 4.25 -16.83 3.44
CA VAL A 132 4.76 -17.42 2.20
C VAL A 132 4.09 -16.85 0.96
N LEU A 133 2.77 -16.58 1.01
CA LEU A 133 1.95 -16.22 -0.15
C LEU A 133 1.55 -14.74 -0.18
N ALA A 134 1.31 -14.13 0.99
CA ALA A 134 0.77 -12.77 1.11
C ALA A 134 1.63 -11.71 0.42
N SER A 135 2.96 -11.75 0.57
CA SER A 135 3.89 -10.81 -0.08
C SER A 135 3.90 -10.89 -1.61
N TRP A 136 3.31 -11.94 -2.18
CA TRP A 136 3.19 -12.14 -3.62
C TRP A 136 1.74 -11.97 -4.13
N GLY A 137 0.81 -11.60 -3.25
CA GLY A 137 -0.62 -11.49 -3.59
C GLY A 137 -1.27 -12.82 -3.97
N LEU A 138 -0.69 -13.96 -3.56
CA LEU A 138 -1.20 -15.29 -3.90
C LEU A 138 -2.18 -15.77 -2.83
N THR A 139 -3.31 -16.34 -3.27
CA THR A 139 -4.34 -16.93 -2.39
C THR A 139 -4.35 -18.45 -2.39
N ALA A 140 -3.58 -19.08 -3.29
CA ALA A 140 -3.43 -20.54 -3.40
C ALA A 140 -1.95 -20.91 -3.55
N GLY A 141 -1.58 -22.10 -3.04
CA GLY A 141 -0.21 -22.59 -3.17
C GLY A 141 0.16 -22.92 -4.62
N THR A 142 1.40 -22.62 -5.01
CA THR A 142 1.89 -22.83 -6.39
C THR A 142 2.66 -24.15 -6.54
N GLY A 143 3.12 -24.72 -5.43
CA GLY A 143 4.00 -25.89 -5.43
C GLY A 143 5.45 -25.57 -5.84
N PHE A 144 5.79 -24.28 -5.98
CA PHE A 144 7.13 -23.79 -6.27
C PHE A 144 7.79 -23.27 -4.99
N VAL A 145 8.96 -23.80 -4.63
CA VAL A 145 9.71 -23.39 -3.43
C VAL A 145 10.56 -22.16 -3.76
N GLY A 146 9.91 -21.00 -3.74
CA GLY A 146 10.50 -19.68 -3.95
C GLY A 146 11.11 -19.07 -2.69
N THR A 147 11.51 -17.80 -2.74
CA THR A 147 12.28 -17.13 -1.67
C THR A 147 11.57 -17.13 -0.31
N THR A 148 10.28 -16.79 -0.26
CA THR A 148 9.49 -16.78 0.99
C THR A 148 9.20 -18.19 1.51
N THR A 149 9.02 -19.17 0.61
CA THR A 149 8.87 -20.59 1.02
C THR A 149 10.17 -21.13 1.62
N ARG A 150 11.34 -20.81 1.03
CA ARG A 150 12.65 -21.21 1.56
C ARG A 150 12.93 -20.57 2.90
N ALA A 151 12.71 -19.27 3.03
CA ALA A 151 12.87 -18.57 4.30
C ALA A 151 12.06 -19.26 5.42
N LYS A 152 10.81 -19.64 5.15
CA LYS A 152 10.01 -20.37 6.13
C LYS A 152 10.56 -21.77 6.43
N LEU A 153 10.98 -22.51 5.41
CA LEU A 153 11.59 -23.83 5.59
C LEU A 153 12.91 -23.76 6.40
N ASP A 154 13.73 -22.73 6.19
CA ASP A 154 14.96 -22.50 6.94
C ASP A 154 14.69 -22.24 8.43
N THR A 155 13.62 -21.48 8.75
CA THR A 155 13.20 -21.32 10.16
C THR A 155 12.83 -22.66 10.81
N LEU A 156 12.26 -23.60 10.03
CA LEU A 156 11.88 -24.92 10.51
C LEU A 156 13.08 -25.89 10.60
N LEU A 157 14.18 -25.60 9.90
CA LEU A 157 15.46 -26.28 10.08
C LEU A 157 16.23 -25.80 11.33
N GLY A 158 15.67 -24.86 12.10
CA GLY A 158 16.33 -24.26 13.26
C GLY A 158 17.35 -23.19 12.89
N VAL A 159 17.29 -22.67 11.67
CA VAL A 159 18.12 -21.56 11.20
C VAL A 159 17.42 -20.26 11.58
N VAL A 160 18.03 -19.49 12.47
CA VAL A 160 17.67 -18.09 12.67
C VAL A 160 18.15 -17.29 11.46
N VAL A 161 17.30 -17.16 10.45
CA VAL A 161 17.59 -16.36 9.26
C VAL A 161 17.39 -14.87 9.58
N PRO A 162 18.39 -14.00 9.41
CA PRO A 162 18.15 -12.56 9.33
C PRO A 162 17.33 -12.23 8.07
N THR A 163 16.39 -11.29 8.21
CA THR A 163 15.45 -10.74 7.22
C THR A 163 16.02 -10.62 5.79
N PRO A 164 15.25 -10.92 4.72
CA PRO A 164 15.79 -11.16 3.39
C PRO A 164 16.17 -9.88 2.65
N THR A 165 17.33 -9.91 1.97
CA THR A 165 17.69 -9.05 0.83
C THR A 165 17.86 -9.96 -0.38
N PRO A 166 17.34 -9.62 -1.57
CA PRO A 166 17.35 -10.53 -2.72
C PRO A 166 18.73 -10.51 -3.39
N THR A 167 19.33 -11.68 -3.66
CA THR A 167 20.40 -11.77 -4.67
C THR A 167 20.42 -13.16 -5.28
N GLY A 168 20.34 -13.21 -6.61
CA GLY A 168 20.81 -14.33 -7.41
C GLY A 168 22.32 -14.26 -7.56
N THR A 169 22.97 -15.40 -7.30
CA THR A 169 24.33 -15.83 -7.61
C THR A 169 25.17 -15.00 -8.58
N GLU A 170 26.36 -14.56 -8.11
CA GLU A 170 27.65 -14.86 -8.75
C GLU A 170 28.74 -15.17 -7.69
N THR A 171 29.69 -16.01 -8.10
CA THR A 171 30.91 -16.56 -7.49
C THR A 171 31.59 -15.74 -6.37
N PRO A 172 32.11 -16.36 -5.28
CA PRO A 172 32.60 -15.64 -4.11
C PRO A 172 33.89 -14.87 -4.43
N THR A 173 33.79 -13.54 -4.37
CA THR A 173 34.93 -12.62 -4.20
C THR A 173 35.06 -12.35 -2.69
N PRO A 174 36.26 -12.31 -2.10
CA PRO A 174 36.45 -12.37 -0.65
C PRO A 174 35.71 -11.24 0.07
N THR A 175 34.98 -11.61 1.12
CA THR A 175 34.38 -10.70 2.10
C THR A 175 35.45 -9.73 2.61
N ALA A 176 35.29 -8.44 2.30
CA ALA A 176 36.13 -7.40 2.86
C ALA A 176 35.92 -7.31 4.38
N THR A 177 37.04 -7.32 5.09
CA THR A 177 37.25 -7.03 6.52
C THR A 177 36.55 -5.72 6.95
N PRO A 178 36.22 -5.50 8.24
CA PRO A 178 35.46 -4.35 8.69
C PRO A 178 36.16 -3.05 8.28
N VAL A 179 35.46 -2.23 7.50
CA VAL A 179 35.85 -0.87 7.15
C VAL A 179 35.92 -0.06 8.46
N GLY A 180 37.05 0.62 8.71
CA GLY A 180 37.15 1.56 9.83
C GLY A 180 36.09 2.66 9.73
N ALA A 181 35.86 3.40 10.82
CA ALA A 181 34.87 4.49 10.86
C ALA A 181 34.99 5.43 9.63
N GLY A 182 33.86 5.91 9.14
CA GLY A 182 33.71 6.75 7.95
C GLY A 182 33.10 6.05 6.75
N LEU A 183 32.97 6.79 5.64
CA LEU A 183 32.43 6.33 4.37
C LEU A 183 33.55 5.90 3.43
N THR A 184 33.67 4.60 3.16
CA THR A 184 34.62 4.09 2.18
C THR A 184 34.01 4.10 0.78
N VAL A 185 34.71 4.71 -0.17
CA VAL A 185 34.36 4.73 -1.58
C VAL A 185 35.34 3.85 -2.34
N ALA A 186 34.83 2.96 -3.16
CA ALA A 186 35.62 2.07 -4.01
C ALA A 186 35.00 1.95 -5.40
N LEU A 187 35.82 1.58 -6.39
CA LEU A 187 35.29 1.14 -7.68
C LEU A 187 34.56 -0.19 -7.45
N ALA A 188 33.32 -0.30 -7.91
CA ALA A 188 32.57 -1.53 -7.76
C ALA A 188 33.21 -2.63 -8.63
N SER A 189 33.21 -3.87 -8.12
CA SER A 189 33.78 -5.03 -8.83
C SER A 189 33.10 -5.32 -10.17
N ASP A 190 31.85 -4.89 -10.33
CA ASP A 190 31.02 -5.04 -11.52
C ASP A 190 30.96 -3.75 -12.37
N THR A 191 31.93 -2.85 -12.19
CA THR A 191 32.17 -1.71 -13.09
C THR A 191 32.37 -2.22 -14.53
N PRO A 192 31.87 -1.52 -15.57
CA PRO A 192 31.96 -2.01 -16.94
C PRO A 192 33.40 -2.26 -17.38
N ALA A 193 33.66 -3.40 -18.01
CA ALA A 193 34.89 -3.62 -18.77
C ALA A 193 34.96 -2.65 -19.96
N THR A 194 36.17 -2.39 -20.47
CA THR A 194 36.37 -1.60 -21.70
C THR A 194 35.52 -2.17 -22.83
N SER A 195 34.74 -1.31 -23.47
CA SER A 195 33.95 -1.66 -24.65
C SER A 195 33.81 -0.47 -25.60
N THR A 196 33.10 -0.69 -26.71
CA THR A 196 32.79 0.34 -27.70
C THR A 196 31.38 0.87 -27.48
N LEU A 197 31.27 2.17 -27.26
CA LEU A 197 30.00 2.91 -27.26
C LEU A 197 29.65 3.34 -28.68
N VAL A 198 28.37 3.61 -28.91
CA VAL A 198 27.84 4.16 -30.15
C VAL A 198 27.55 5.65 -29.98
N GLY A 199 28.05 6.49 -30.88
CA GLY A 199 27.71 7.92 -30.90
C GLY A 199 26.20 8.14 -31.03
N GLY A 200 25.63 9.02 -30.21
CA GLY A 200 24.18 9.28 -30.16
C GLY A 200 23.38 8.34 -29.25
N GLN A 201 24.01 7.36 -28.61
CA GLN A 201 23.35 6.50 -27.62
C GLN A 201 23.07 7.27 -26.33
N SER A 202 21.99 6.94 -25.63
CA SER A 202 21.73 7.47 -24.28
C SER A 202 22.33 6.57 -23.21
N LEU A 203 22.38 7.05 -21.96
CA LEU A 203 22.66 6.23 -20.77
C LEU A 203 23.77 5.18 -20.97
N ALA A 204 24.89 5.55 -21.57
CA ALA A 204 26.07 4.71 -21.71
C ALA A 204 26.66 4.43 -20.34
N LEU A 205 26.87 3.16 -20.00
CA LEU A 205 27.46 2.75 -18.71
C LEU A 205 28.95 3.10 -18.70
N LEU A 206 29.38 3.99 -17.80
CA LEU A 206 30.78 4.45 -17.73
C LEU A 206 31.55 3.89 -16.53
N ALA A 207 30.94 3.85 -15.35
CA ALA A 207 31.57 3.36 -14.13
C ALA A 207 30.53 2.99 -13.07
N LYS A 208 30.92 2.18 -12.09
CA LYS A 208 30.16 1.96 -10.86
C LYS A 208 31.06 2.18 -9.64
N PHE A 209 30.54 2.87 -8.62
CA PHE A 209 31.24 3.15 -7.38
C PHE A 209 30.41 2.66 -6.18
N THR A 210 31.03 1.90 -5.28
CA THR A 210 30.39 1.42 -4.06
C THR A 210 30.78 2.31 -2.89
N PHE A 211 29.77 2.78 -2.17
CA PHE A 211 29.86 3.59 -0.96
C PHE A 211 29.47 2.70 0.23
N THR A 212 30.39 2.48 1.16
CA THR A 212 30.21 1.63 2.35
C THR A 212 30.35 2.46 3.61
N ASN A 213 29.31 2.49 4.43
CA ASN A 213 29.27 3.28 5.65
C ASN A 213 29.74 2.45 6.85
N GLY A 214 30.93 2.77 7.37
CA GLY A 214 31.48 2.20 8.61
C GLY A 214 31.09 2.97 9.88
N ASP A 215 30.38 4.10 9.77
CA ASP A 215 29.88 4.83 10.94
C ASP A 215 28.67 4.10 11.57
N ALA A 216 28.45 4.36 12.86
CA ALA A 216 27.32 3.82 13.62
C ALA A 216 25.98 4.50 13.28
N SER A 217 26.02 5.62 12.56
CA SER A 217 24.85 6.40 12.15
C SER A 217 24.72 6.38 10.62
N GLU A 218 23.51 6.70 10.14
CA GLU A 218 23.28 6.94 8.72
C GLU A 218 24.19 8.05 8.17
N VAL A 219 24.74 7.83 6.98
CA VAL A 219 25.55 8.81 6.25
C VAL A 219 24.81 9.27 5.00
N LYS A 220 24.78 10.59 4.79
CA LYS A 220 24.28 11.21 3.56
C LYS A 220 25.45 11.73 2.75
N VAL A 221 25.53 11.33 1.48
CA VAL A 221 26.42 11.93 0.48
C VAL A 221 25.69 13.11 -0.15
N THR A 222 26.28 14.31 -0.09
CA THR A 222 25.66 15.55 -0.59
C THR A 222 26.34 16.08 -1.85
N GLN A 223 27.56 15.64 -2.14
CA GLN A 223 28.25 15.97 -3.38
C GLN A 223 29.11 14.81 -3.87
N VAL A 224 29.13 14.63 -5.18
CA VAL A 224 30.10 13.77 -5.88
C VAL A 224 30.62 14.56 -7.09
N LYS A 225 31.94 14.68 -7.19
CA LYS A 225 32.65 15.18 -8.37
C LYS A 225 33.29 14.01 -9.11
N LEU A 226 33.10 13.99 -10.42
CA LEU A 226 33.75 13.06 -11.33
C LEU A 226 34.70 13.82 -12.25
N LYS A 227 35.85 13.24 -12.55
CA LYS A 227 36.76 13.70 -13.60
C LYS A 227 36.50 12.91 -14.88
N ARG A 228 36.30 13.60 -16.00
CA ARG A 228 36.29 12.99 -17.34
C ARG A 228 37.69 12.49 -17.67
N LEU A 229 37.76 11.24 -18.12
CA LEU A 229 38.98 10.55 -18.55
C LEU A 229 38.98 10.36 -20.07
N GLY A 230 40.13 9.98 -20.61
CA GLY A 230 40.30 9.71 -22.04
C GLY A 230 40.53 10.96 -22.88
N VAL A 231 40.58 10.76 -24.19
CA VAL A 231 40.77 11.82 -25.19
C VAL A 231 39.42 12.07 -25.87
N SER A 232 38.70 13.08 -25.38
CA SER A 232 37.42 13.55 -25.91
C SER A 232 37.21 15.03 -25.62
N ALA A 233 36.22 15.64 -26.27
CA ALA A 233 35.69 16.94 -25.85
C ALA A 233 34.85 16.83 -24.56
N ASP A 234 34.61 17.96 -23.89
CA ASP A 234 33.66 18.02 -22.76
C ASP A 234 32.21 17.77 -23.23
N THR A 235 31.88 18.18 -24.45
CA THR A 235 30.55 18.00 -25.07
C THR A 235 30.24 16.54 -25.44
N THR A 236 31.25 15.66 -25.45
CA THR A 236 31.09 14.24 -25.77
C THR A 236 30.14 13.54 -24.79
N LEU A 237 30.25 13.86 -23.50
CA LEU A 237 29.32 13.41 -22.47
C LEU A 237 28.23 14.48 -22.32
N SER A 238 27.19 14.37 -23.15
CA SER A 238 26.18 15.43 -23.28
C SER A 238 25.34 15.64 -22.02
N ASN A 239 25.03 14.55 -21.31
CA ASN A 239 24.40 14.55 -20.01
C ASN A 239 24.97 13.39 -19.20
N VAL A 240 25.46 13.63 -17.98
CA VAL A 240 25.94 12.59 -17.08
C VAL A 240 24.95 12.42 -15.94
N TYR A 241 24.66 11.18 -15.54
CA TYR A 241 23.68 10.82 -14.54
C TYR A 241 24.26 9.90 -13.47
N LEU A 242 23.72 10.00 -12.25
CA LEU A 242 23.96 9.05 -11.16
C LEU A 242 22.69 8.24 -10.89
N PHE A 243 22.84 6.92 -10.78
CA PHE A 243 21.77 5.98 -10.49
C PHE A 243 22.13 5.06 -9.32
N GLU A 244 21.15 4.71 -8.48
CA GLU A 244 21.22 3.59 -7.54
C GLU A 244 20.16 2.56 -7.95
N GLY A 245 20.60 1.38 -8.40
CA GLY A 245 19.73 0.44 -9.10
C GLY A 245 19.04 1.11 -10.30
N ALA A 246 17.71 1.05 -10.34
CA ALA A 246 16.91 1.73 -11.35
C ALA A 246 16.54 3.18 -10.99
N SER A 247 16.84 3.67 -9.78
CA SER A 247 16.46 5.01 -9.37
C SER A 247 17.52 6.03 -9.76
N ARG A 248 17.11 7.11 -10.42
CA ARG A 248 18.02 8.24 -10.71
C ARG A 248 18.14 9.08 -9.44
N LEU A 249 19.36 9.40 -9.03
CA LEU A 249 19.63 10.11 -7.77
C LEU A 249 19.39 11.62 -7.89
N THR A 250 19.60 12.21 -9.06
CA THR A 250 19.47 13.66 -9.31
C THR A 250 19.32 13.91 -10.82
N ASP A 251 19.00 15.16 -11.21
CA ASP A 251 19.09 15.60 -12.61
C ASP A 251 20.51 15.46 -13.18
N SER A 252 20.65 15.51 -14.52
CA SER A 252 21.96 15.40 -15.15
C SER A 252 22.89 16.55 -14.79
N ALA A 253 24.19 16.25 -14.81
CA ALA A 253 25.25 17.25 -14.79
C ALA A 253 25.97 17.27 -16.15
N SER A 254 26.43 18.45 -16.54
CA SER A 254 27.30 18.65 -17.70
C SER A 254 28.77 18.56 -17.29
N VAL A 255 29.63 18.36 -18.29
CA VAL A 255 31.09 18.46 -18.10
C VAL A 255 31.53 19.91 -18.21
N SER A 256 32.32 20.39 -17.25
CA SER A 256 32.96 21.71 -17.29
C SER A 256 34.44 21.59 -16.93
N SER A 257 35.33 21.90 -17.88
CA SER A 257 36.78 21.75 -17.73
C SER A 257 37.18 20.33 -17.32
N GLY A 258 36.50 19.34 -17.93
CA GLY A 258 36.66 17.92 -17.63
C GLY A 258 36.19 17.49 -16.23
N VAL A 259 35.41 18.29 -15.51
CA VAL A 259 34.82 17.93 -14.21
C VAL A 259 33.30 17.91 -14.32
N ILE A 260 32.67 16.91 -13.71
CA ILE A 260 31.22 16.76 -13.57
C ILE A 260 30.90 16.85 -12.09
N THR A 261 29.98 17.74 -11.69
CA THR A 261 29.63 17.94 -10.28
C THR A 261 28.15 17.68 -10.05
N PHE A 262 27.86 16.75 -9.14
CA PHE A 262 26.50 16.53 -8.61
C PHE A 262 26.45 17.07 -7.19
N SER A 263 25.40 17.81 -6.84
CA SER A 263 25.23 18.34 -5.49
C SER A 263 23.76 18.44 -5.14
N ASP A 264 23.42 17.93 -3.95
CA ASP A 264 22.11 18.05 -3.34
C ASP A 264 22.30 18.22 -1.83
N SER A 265 21.86 19.36 -1.31
CA SER A 265 21.96 19.67 0.12
C SER A 265 21.08 18.78 0.99
N THR A 266 20.04 18.19 0.42
CA THR A 266 19.14 17.24 1.10
C THR A 266 19.69 15.81 1.08
N GLY A 267 20.62 15.52 0.17
CA GLY A 267 21.38 14.27 0.05
C GLY A 267 21.17 13.60 -1.31
N LEU A 268 22.26 13.32 -2.03
CA LEU A 268 22.29 12.54 -3.28
C LEU A 268 22.08 11.04 -3.02
N LEU A 269 22.63 10.54 -1.92
CA LEU A 269 22.60 9.13 -1.55
C LEU A 269 22.62 9.00 -0.03
N THR A 270 21.78 8.12 0.49
CA THR A 270 21.75 7.76 1.90
C THR A 270 22.24 6.32 2.08
N VAL A 271 23.23 6.15 2.96
CA VAL A 271 23.82 4.85 3.28
C VAL A 271 23.62 4.57 4.77
N SER A 272 22.82 3.56 5.10
CA SER A 272 22.56 3.15 6.48
C SER A 272 23.85 2.74 7.20
N ALA A 273 23.86 2.81 8.54
CA ALA A 273 25.00 2.34 9.35
C ALA A 273 25.37 0.89 9.01
N GLY A 274 26.65 0.62 8.77
CA GLY A 274 27.15 -0.69 8.34
C GLY A 274 26.71 -1.14 6.94
N GLY A 275 25.94 -0.33 6.21
CA GLY A 275 25.41 -0.65 4.89
C GLY A 275 26.32 -0.22 3.75
N SER A 276 26.01 -0.72 2.55
CA SER A 276 26.66 -0.30 1.30
C SER A 276 25.63 0.00 0.21
N LYS A 277 25.97 0.94 -0.68
CA LYS A 277 25.19 1.31 -1.85
C LYS A 277 26.11 1.45 -3.06
N THR A 278 25.68 0.96 -4.22
CA THR A 278 26.43 1.11 -5.48
C THR A 278 25.76 2.15 -6.37
N VAL A 279 26.53 3.18 -6.72
CA VAL A 279 26.13 4.24 -7.64
C VAL A 279 26.69 3.94 -9.02
N THR A 280 25.82 3.91 -10.01
CA THR A 280 26.15 3.74 -11.42
C THR A 280 26.22 5.10 -12.11
N VAL A 281 27.29 5.32 -12.88
CA VAL A 281 27.46 6.52 -13.71
C VAL A 281 27.10 6.20 -15.15
N TYR A 282 26.09 6.91 -15.65
CA TYR A 282 25.63 6.83 -17.02
C TYR A 282 25.89 8.15 -17.76
N SER A 283 26.02 8.11 -19.09
CA SER A 283 26.04 9.33 -19.91
C SER A 283 25.33 9.19 -21.25
N ASP A 284 24.64 10.23 -21.68
CA ASP A 284 24.30 10.39 -23.09
C ASP A 284 25.58 10.73 -23.86
N ILE A 285 25.78 10.08 -25.01
CA ILE A 285 26.97 10.24 -25.85
C ILE A 285 26.61 11.09 -27.06
N ALA A 286 27.35 12.17 -27.29
CA ALA A 286 27.18 13.00 -28.48
C ALA A 286 27.36 12.16 -29.77
N LEU A 287 26.82 12.64 -30.89
CA LEU A 287 26.99 11.99 -32.19
C LEU A 287 28.41 12.22 -32.75
N VAL A 288 29.40 11.55 -32.15
CA VAL A 288 30.83 11.64 -32.47
C VAL A 288 31.45 10.24 -32.62
N THR A 289 32.67 10.15 -33.13
CA THR A 289 33.40 8.88 -33.30
C THR A 289 34.91 9.07 -33.13
N GLY A 290 35.63 8.01 -32.75
CA GLY A 290 37.10 8.01 -32.67
C GLY A 290 37.66 8.60 -31.38
N GLU A 291 36.79 8.97 -30.43
CA GLU A 291 37.17 9.45 -29.11
C GLU A 291 37.23 8.31 -28.10
N THR A 292 37.91 8.56 -26.97
CA THR A 292 37.91 7.68 -25.80
C THR A 292 37.39 8.45 -24.59
N VAL A 293 36.49 7.82 -23.83
CA VAL A 293 35.84 8.43 -22.67
C VAL A 293 35.87 7.50 -21.48
N GLY A 294 35.86 8.08 -20.29
CA GLY A 294 35.66 7.40 -19.02
C GLY A 294 35.42 8.41 -17.92
N VAL A 295 35.17 7.95 -16.70
CA VAL A 295 35.02 8.81 -15.52
C VAL A 295 35.75 8.21 -14.33
N GLY A 296 36.17 9.07 -13.40
CA GLY A 296 36.77 8.65 -12.14
C GLY A 296 36.54 9.65 -11.01
N ILE A 297 36.73 9.22 -9.76
CA ILE A 297 36.79 10.10 -8.59
C ILE A 297 38.27 10.29 -8.25
N THR A 298 38.75 11.54 -8.21
CA THR A 298 40.20 11.81 -8.17
C THR A 298 40.76 11.82 -6.76
N ALA A 299 39.98 12.33 -5.80
CA ALA A 299 40.39 12.43 -4.40
C ALA A 299 39.20 12.25 -3.45
N SER A 300 39.46 11.98 -2.17
CA SER A 300 38.41 11.91 -1.15
C SER A 300 37.60 13.21 -1.02
N THR A 301 38.22 14.37 -1.29
CA THR A 301 37.58 15.70 -1.29
C THR A 301 36.60 15.91 -2.45
N ASP A 302 36.56 15.00 -3.42
CA ASP A 302 35.55 15.02 -4.49
C ASP A 302 34.20 14.43 -4.01
N VAL A 303 34.16 13.86 -2.80
CA VAL A 303 32.95 13.36 -2.16
C VAL A 303 32.71 14.14 -0.88
N THR A 304 31.57 14.83 -0.80
CA THR A 304 31.13 15.49 0.44
C THR A 304 30.02 14.66 1.07
N SER A 305 30.13 14.38 2.36
CA SER A 305 29.15 13.59 3.09
C SER A 305 29.06 14.01 4.56
N THR A 306 28.07 13.48 5.27
CA THR A 306 27.93 13.63 6.73
C THR A 306 28.76 12.62 7.54
N ALA A 307 29.56 11.78 6.87
CA ALA A 307 30.40 10.79 7.55
C ALA A 307 31.53 11.44 8.36
N SER A 308 32.02 10.69 9.34
CA SER A 308 33.18 11.08 10.16
C SER A 308 34.46 11.25 9.33
N ALA A 309 34.60 10.51 8.23
CA ALA A 309 35.66 10.62 7.24
C ALA A 309 35.20 10.07 5.88
N VAL A 310 35.89 10.45 4.79
CA VAL A 310 35.77 9.79 3.48
C VAL A 310 37.06 9.02 3.21
N ASN A 311 36.93 7.70 3.09
CA ASN A 311 38.01 6.75 2.94
C ASN A 311 38.01 6.16 1.51
N GLY A 312 39.17 5.68 1.03
CA GLY A 312 39.28 5.03 -0.27
C GLY A 312 40.71 5.07 -0.83
N THR A 313 40.97 4.29 -1.88
CA THR A 313 42.25 4.30 -2.60
C THR A 313 42.09 5.10 -3.90
N PHE A 314 42.32 6.40 -3.81
CA PHE A 314 42.15 7.31 -4.95
C PHE A 314 43.43 7.42 -5.81
N PRO A 315 43.33 7.68 -7.13
CA PRO A 315 42.10 7.90 -7.88
C PRO A 315 41.33 6.60 -8.18
N LEU A 316 40.01 6.66 -8.11
CA LEU A 316 39.10 5.58 -8.49
C LEU A 316 38.67 5.79 -9.94
N ASN A 317 39.44 5.24 -10.88
CA ASN A 317 39.18 5.40 -12.31
C ASN A 317 38.35 4.23 -12.85
N GLY A 318 37.26 4.55 -13.57
CA GLY A 318 36.60 3.58 -14.45
C GLY A 318 37.46 3.27 -15.67
N ASN A 319 37.06 2.21 -16.39
CA ASN A 319 37.73 1.83 -17.64
C ASN A 319 37.44 2.85 -18.75
N LEU A 320 38.39 3.00 -19.68
CA LEU A 320 38.17 3.79 -20.89
C LEU A 320 37.32 3.01 -21.89
N MET A 321 36.43 3.73 -22.57
CA MET A 321 35.53 3.24 -23.59
C MET A 321 35.83 3.95 -24.90
N SER A 322 35.83 3.25 -26.03
CA SER A 322 35.96 3.85 -27.37
C SER A 322 34.60 4.23 -27.93
N ILE A 323 34.52 5.22 -28.82
CA ILE A 323 33.25 5.61 -29.47
C ILE A 323 33.32 5.32 -30.97
N ALA A 324 32.35 4.57 -31.47
CA ALA A 324 32.17 4.27 -32.89
C ALA A 324 30.79 4.76 -33.41
N SER A 325 30.59 4.72 -34.73
CA SER A 325 29.30 5.03 -35.34
C SER A 325 28.51 3.76 -35.64
N ALA A 326 27.20 3.83 -35.39
CA ALA A 326 26.22 2.88 -35.87
C ALA A 326 24.85 3.57 -35.95
N THR A 327 23.97 3.12 -36.84
CA THR A 327 22.58 3.60 -36.88
C THR A 327 21.75 2.79 -35.90
N LEU A 328 21.34 3.38 -34.78
CA LEU A 328 20.48 2.74 -33.78
C LEU A 328 18.99 2.73 -34.21
N ALA A 329 18.18 1.89 -33.54
CA ALA A 329 16.73 2.01 -33.55
C ALA A 329 16.30 3.38 -33.01
N GLY A 330 15.11 3.84 -33.37
CA GLY A 330 14.52 5.05 -32.81
C GLY A 330 13.40 4.72 -31.83
N VAL A 331 13.27 5.52 -30.77
CA VAL A 331 12.14 5.47 -29.84
C VAL A 331 11.58 6.88 -29.72
N CYS A 332 10.32 7.05 -30.11
CA CYS A 332 9.68 8.36 -30.18
C CYS A 332 8.34 8.36 -29.45
N PHE A 333 8.22 9.14 -28.39
CA PHE A 333 6.96 9.36 -27.69
C PHE A 333 6.05 10.27 -28.51
N ALA A 334 4.75 9.97 -28.56
CA ALA A 334 3.75 10.78 -29.24
C ALA A 334 3.58 12.14 -28.56
N ASN A 335 3.08 13.11 -29.34
CA ASN A 335 2.90 14.47 -28.83
C ASN A 335 1.87 14.53 -27.69
N SER A 336 0.78 13.76 -27.79
CA SER A 336 -0.25 13.68 -26.76
C SER A 336 0.03 12.57 -25.75
N THR A 337 -0.25 12.87 -24.49
CA THR A 337 -0.27 11.91 -23.38
C THR A 337 -1.64 12.02 -22.71
N THR A 338 -2.23 10.88 -22.34
CA THR A 338 -3.56 10.81 -21.71
C THR A 338 -3.44 10.29 -20.28
N PRO A 339 -4.34 10.66 -19.37
CA PRO A 339 -5.57 11.44 -19.57
C PRO A 339 -5.33 12.93 -19.85
N SER A 340 -6.30 13.56 -20.51
CA SER A 340 -6.43 15.03 -20.56
C SER A 340 -7.01 15.54 -19.25
N ALA A 341 -6.89 16.83 -18.96
CA ALA A 341 -7.34 17.40 -17.68
C ALA A 341 -8.84 17.17 -17.48
N THR A 342 -9.22 16.63 -16.32
CA THR A 342 -10.60 16.36 -15.94
C THR A 342 -10.71 16.11 -14.42
N ASP A 343 -11.93 16.16 -13.91
CA ASP A 343 -12.21 15.74 -12.53
C ASP A 343 -12.31 14.22 -12.47
N VAL A 344 -11.80 13.63 -11.40
CA VAL A 344 -11.79 12.19 -11.19
C VAL A 344 -12.23 11.84 -9.78
N SER A 345 -13.21 10.95 -9.67
CA SER A 345 -13.54 10.35 -8.37
C SER A 345 -12.51 9.27 -8.01
N PRO A 346 -12.14 9.15 -6.72
CA PRO A 346 -11.35 8.04 -6.19
C PRO A 346 -11.90 6.69 -6.63
N GLN A 347 -11.01 5.87 -7.19
CA GLN A 347 -11.33 4.61 -7.83
C GLN A 347 -10.04 3.79 -8.03
N ASN A 348 -10.19 2.48 -8.17
CA ASN A 348 -9.09 1.59 -8.53
C ASN A 348 -8.89 1.56 -10.06
N ASP A 349 -7.72 1.09 -10.50
CA ASP A 349 -7.41 0.84 -11.91
C ASP A 349 -7.53 2.07 -12.83
N TYR A 350 -7.37 3.29 -12.29
CA TYR A 350 -7.44 4.52 -13.09
C TYR A 350 -6.20 4.65 -13.98
N THR A 351 -6.38 5.06 -15.23
CA THR A 351 -5.24 5.33 -16.13
C THR A 351 -4.59 6.64 -15.73
N VAL A 352 -3.52 6.58 -14.95
CA VAL A 352 -2.79 7.77 -14.48
C VAL A 352 -1.83 8.33 -15.53
N TRP A 353 -1.41 7.52 -16.52
CA TRP A 353 -0.55 7.94 -17.61
C TRP A 353 -0.62 6.98 -18.80
N GLN A 354 -0.66 7.49 -20.02
CA GLN A 354 -0.55 6.69 -21.24
C GLN A 354 0.00 7.53 -22.40
N ASN A 355 0.90 6.92 -23.18
CA ASN A 355 1.43 7.50 -24.41
C ASN A 355 1.62 6.41 -25.48
N ILE A 356 1.54 6.82 -26.76
CA ILE A 356 1.91 5.95 -27.89
C ILE A 356 3.38 6.19 -28.22
N VAL A 357 4.20 5.15 -28.09
CA VAL A 357 5.62 5.18 -28.43
C VAL A 357 5.84 4.50 -29.77
N VAL A 358 6.45 5.21 -30.72
CA VAL A 358 6.82 4.67 -32.03
C VAL A 358 8.25 4.16 -31.98
N VAL A 359 8.43 2.86 -32.21
CA VAL A 359 9.74 2.22 -32.36
C VAL A 359 10.08 2.13 -33.85
N THR A 360 11.24 2.62 -34.26
CA THR A 360 11.66 2.69 -35.67
C THR A 360 12.86 1.79 -35.95
N THR A 361 13.09 1.50 -37.24
CA THR A 361 14.20 0.67 -37.77
C THR A 361 14.13 -0.80 -37.36
N ARG A 362 14.10 -1.12 -36.06
CA ARG A 362 14.03 -2.49 -35.51
C ARG A 362 13.56 -2.48 -34.06
N ALA A 363 13.36 -3.67 -33.51
CA ALA A 363 12.90 -3.84 -32.14
C ALA A 363 13.89 -3.28 -31.11
N VAL A 364 13.36 -2.87 -29.96
CA VAL A 364 14.12 -2.49 -28.77
C VAL A 364 13.68 -3.31 -27.57
N ASN A 365 14.56 -3.52 -26.59
CA ASN A 365 14.20 -4.06 -25.29
C ASN A 365 13.92 -2.90 -24.32
N PHE A 366 12.66 -2.76 -23.90
CA PHE A 366 12.25 -1.79 -22.90
C PHE A 366 12.63 -2.29 -21.51
N THR A 367 13.50 -1.55 -20.83
CA THR A 367 14.14 -2.00 -19.58
C THR A 367 13.75 -1.16 -18.38
N ARG A 368 13.25 0.06 -18.57
CA ARG A 368 12.91 0.95 -17.46
C ARG A 368 11.95 2.06 -17.87
N LEU A 369 11.01 2.38 -16.97
CA LEU A 369 10.23 3.62 -17.02
C LEU A 369 10.13 4.24 -15.63
N SER A 370 10.37 5.54 -15.54
CA SER A 370 9.99 6.34 -14.38
C SER A 370 8.99 7.40 -14.78
N LEU A 371 8.00 7.63 -13.92
CA LEU A 371 7.07 8.74 -14.03
C LEU A 371 7.14 9.55 -12.75
N ARG A 372 7.24 10.87 -12.89
CA ARG A 372 7.13 11.79 -11.76
C ARG A 372 5.70 12.27 -11.62
N GLU A 373 5.14 12.16 -10.44
CA GLU A 373 3.92 12.85 -10.05
C GLU A 373 4.23 14.33 -9.81
N ILE A 374 3.36 15.18 -10.35
CA ILE A 374 3.36 16.62 -10.20
C ILE A 374 1.94 17.03 -9.84
N GLY A 375 1.77 17.64 -8.68
CA GLY A 375 0.45 17.97 -8.18
C GLY A 375 0.49 18.34 -6.71
N THR A 376 -0.69 18.50 -6.12
CA THR A 376 -0.86 18.78 -4.69
C THR A 376 -1.28 17.54 -3.89
N ILE A 377 -1.56 16.42 -4.57
CA ILE A 377 -1.96 15.16 -3.95
C ILE A 377 -0.90 14.65 -2.96
N ALA A 378 -1.32 14.00 -1.87
CA ALA A 378 -0.34 13.32 -1.01
C ALA A 378 0.13 12.04 -1.70
N SER A 379 1.40 11.68 -1.55
CA SER A 379 1.94 10.44 -2.15
C SER A 379 1.26 9.16 -1.65
N THR A 380 0.59 9.22 -0.49
CA THR A 380 -0.18 8.11 0.08
C THR A 380 -1.59 7.98 -0.48
N ASP A 381 -2.08 8.99 -1.20
CA ASP A 381 -3.43 8.98 -1.78
C ASP A 381 -3.44 8.30 -3.17
N LEU A 382 -2.27 7.94 -3.70
CA LEU A 382 -2.10 7.18 -4.93
C LEU A 382 -1.24 5.94 -4.68
N GLN A 383 -1.69 4.77 -5.12
CA GLN A 383 -0.95 3.51 -4.91
C GLN A 383 -1.14 2.50 -6.04
N ASN A 384 -0.49 1.34 -5.92
CA ASN A 384 -0.69 0.17 -6.79
C ASN A 384 -0.49 0.41 -8.30
N PHE A 385 0.60 1.10 -8.63
CA PHE A 385 0.92 1.45 -10.01
C PHE A 385 1.36 0.22 -10.81
N ARG A 386 0.72 0.01 -11.96
CA ARG A 386 0.97 -1.14 -12.86
C ARG A 386 1.25 -0.67 -14.27
N LEU A 387 2.38 -1.11 -14.82
CA LEU A 387 2.79 -0.80 -16.18
C LEU A 387 2.23 -1.83 -17.17
N TYR A 388 1.64 -1.36 -18.25
CA TYR A 388 1.10 -2.15 -19.34
C TYR A 388 1.74 -1.73 -20.66
N VAL A 389 2.07 -2.72 -21.49
CA VAL A 389 2.52 -2.54 -22.87
C VAL A 389 1.60 -3.34 -23.78
N ASP A 390 0.98 -2.67 -24.76
CA ASP A 390 0.04 -3.27 -25.70
C ASP A 390 -1.07 -4.10 -24.99
N GLY A 391 -1.55 -3.60 -23.85
CA GLY A 391 -2.60 -4.22 -23.04
C GLY A 391 -2.13 -5.32 -22.07
N VAL A 392 -0.84 -5.69 -22.06
CA VAL A 392 -0.29 -6.72 -21.17
C VAL A 392 0.52 -6.07 -20.06
N GLN A 393 0.25 -6.44 -18.79
CA GLN A 393 1.05 -5.97 -17.66
C GLN A 393 2.50 -6.45 -17.80
N VAL A 394 3.46 -5.55 -17.56
CA VAL A 394 4.90 -5.84 -17.56
C VAL A 394 5.52 -5.33 -16.27
N GLY A 395 6.49 -6.07 -15.75
CA GLY A 395 7.10 -5.76 -14.46
C GLY A 395 6.17 -5.99 -13.26
N SER A 396 6.70 -5.71 -12.09
CA SER A 396 5.96 -5.81 -10.82
C SER A 396 5.16 -4.54 -10.56
N THR A 397 4.09 -4.65 -9.78
CA THR A 397 3.34 -3.49 -9.27
C THR A 397 4.23 -2.64 -8.36
N VAL A 398 4.34 -1.34 -8.64
CA VAL A 398 4.98 -0.37 -7.76
C VAL A 398 3.93 0.11 -6.76
N GLN A 399 4.14 -0.16 -5.48
CA GLN A 399 3.10 0.07 -4.46
C GLN A 399 2.87 1.56 -4.20
N ASN A 400 3.93 2.37 -4.11
CA ASN A 400 3.87 3.77 -3.72
C ASN A 400 4.85 4.61 -4.55
N LEU A 401 4.63 5.93 -4.54
CA LEU A 401 5.66 6.87 -4.99
C LEU A 401 6.85 6.86 -4.03
N ASP A 402 8.04 7.12 -4.55
CA ASP A 402 9.22 7.37 -3.72
C ASP A 402 9.19 8.79 -3.11
N SER A 403 10.19 9.09 -2.28
CA SER A 403 10.31 10.40 -1.60
C SER A 403 10.47 11.58 -2.56
N ASN A 404 10.84 11.33 -3.82
CA ASN A 404 11.02 12.34 -4.85
C ASN A 404 9.78 12.48 -5.77
N GLY A 405 8.70 11.74 -5.47
CA GLY A 405 7.47 11.71 -6.24
C GLY A 405 7.57 10.88 -7.50
N TYR A 406 8.53 9.94 -7.60
CA TYR A 406 8.62 9.05 -8.75
C TYR A 406 8.00 7.68 -8.46
N ILE A 407 7.39 7.12 -9.49
CA ILE A 407 7.21 5.67 -9.64
C ILE A 407 8.24 5.17 -10.63
N THR A 408 8.93 4.07 -10.33
CA THR A 408 9.97 3.49 -11.19
C THR A 408 9.71 2.02 -11.42
N PHE A 409 9.45 1.66 -12.67
CA PHE A 409 9.35 0.28 -13.14
C PHE A 409 10.71 -0.17 -13.66
N ASP A 410 11.35 -1.09 -12.93
CA ASP A 410 12.56 -1.77 -13.36
C ASP A 410 12.21 -3.08 -14.08
N LEU A 411 12.52 -3.14 -15.37
CA LEU A 411 12.36 -4.32 -16.23
C LEU A 411 13.70 -4.92 -16.62
N SER A 412 14.82 -4.48 -16.03
CA SER A 412 16.18 -4.91 -16.43
C SER A 412 16.38 -6.42 -16.34
N ALA A 413 15.78 -7.08 -15.34
CA ALA A 413 15.84 -8.54 -15.18
C ALA A 413 14.96 -9.32 -16.19
N ALA A 414 13.91 -8.70 -16.73
CA ALA A 414 13.02 -9.30 -17.71
C ALA A 414 12.50 -8.24 -18.70
N PRO A 415 13.35 -7.76 -19.63
CA PRO A 415 13.00 -6.64 -20.49
C PRO A 415 11.82 -6.97 -21.42
N LYS A 416 10.94 -6.00 -21.63
CA LYS A 416 9.85 -6.16 -22.60
C LYS A 416 10.36 -5.81 -23.99
N LYS A 417 10.47 -6.80 -24.88
CA LYS A 417 10.76 -6.54 -26.29
C LYS A 417 9.59 -5.79 -26.95
N LEU A 418 9.91 -4.67 -27.59
CA LEU A 418 9.00 -3.84 -28.38
C LEU A 418 9.39 -3.97 -29.85
N GLU A 419 8.54 -4.58 -30.67
CA GLU A 419 8.77 -4.65 -32.11
C GLU A 419 8.59 -3.26 -32.76
N ALA A 420 9.15 -3.04 -33.95
CA ALA A 420 8.96 -1.78 -34.67
C ALA A 420 7.47 -1.46 -34.90
N GLY A 421 7.13 -0.17 -34.98
CA GLY A 421 5.77 0.34 -35.05
C GLY A 421 5.29 1.00 -33.75
N SER A 422 4.02 1.36 -33.72
CA SER A 422 3.38 2.00 -32.57
C SER A 422 3.15 1.01 -31.43
N ARG A 423 3.49 1.43 -30.21
CA ARG A 423 3.33 0.68 -28.96
C ARG A 423 2.57 1.52 -27.96
N THR A 424 1.54 0.97 -27.36
CA THR A 424 0.82 1.67 -26.29
C THR A 424 1.49 1.34 -24.97
N ILE A 425 2.04 2.36 -24.30
CA ILE A 425 2.55 2.25 -22.94
C ILE A 425 1.57 2.95 -22.01
N LYS A 426 1.06 2.23 -21.02
CA LYS A 426 0.03 2.70 -20.09
C LYS A 426 0.43 2.37 -18.66
N VAL A 427 0.16 3.27 -17.73
CA VAL A 427 0.25 3.03 -16.29
C VAL A 427 -1.14 3.19 -15.68
N LEU A 428 -1.58 2.16 -14.97
CA LEU A 428 -2.74 2.21 -14.10
C LEU A 428 -2.28 2.47 -12.68
N GLY A 429 -3.10 3.15 -11.88
CA GLY A 429 -2.90 3.33 -10.44
C GLY A 429 -4.25 3.47 -9.74
N ASP A 430 -4.27 3.26 -8.44
CA ASP A 430 -5.47 3.43 -7.63
C ASP A 430 -5.45 4.82 -6.98
N ILE A 431 -6.58 5.53 -7.07
CA ILE A 431 -6.81 6.81 -6.39
C ILE A 431 -7.58 6.48 -5.11
N ILE A 432 -6.92 6.58 -3.97
CA ILE A 432 -7.45 6.19 -2.66
C ILE A 432 -8.08 7.37 -1.92
N GLY A 433 -7.67 8.60 -2.27
CA GLY A 433 -8.15 9.82 -1.65
C GLY A 433 -7.62 11.05 -2.37
N GLY A 434 -7.43 12.14 -1.61
CA GLY A 434 -6.85 13.37 -2.11
C GLY A 434 -7.88 14.39 -2.64
N SER A 435 -9.12 14.38 -2.15
CA SER A 435 -10.15 15.36 -2.55
C SER A 435 -9.65 16.82 -2.55
N ASN A 436 -10.04 17.57 -3.59
CA ASN A 436 -9.59 18.94 -3.90
C ASN A 436 -8.07 19.06 -4.18
N ARG A 437 -7.38 17.96 -4.42
CA ARG A 437 -5.97 17.95 -4.82
C ARG A 437 -5.84 17.47 -6.24
N THR A 438 -4.75 17.88 -6.87
CA THR A 438 -4.46 17.53 -8.25
C THR A 438 -3.29 16.56 -8.34
N PHE A 439 -3.28 15.77 -9.40
CA PHE A 439 -2.12 14.98 -9.80
C PHE A 439 -1.95 14.96 -11.31
N SER A 440 -0.71 14.89 -11.77
CA SER A 440 -0.32 14.70 -13.17
C SER A 440 0.98 13.91 -13.24
N PHE A 441 1.10 12.96 -14.17
CA PHE A 441 2.30 12.14 -14.31
C PHE A 441 3.14 12.54 -15.52
N HIS A 442 4.45 12.62 -15.32
CA HIS A 442 5.41 13.10 -16.30
C HIS A 442 6.52 12.08 -16.55
N VAL A 443 6.80 11.80 -17.83
CA VAL A 443 8.16 11.48 -18.26
C VAL A 443 8.87 12.83 -18.45
N ARG A 444 9.68 13.28 -17.48
CA ARG A 444 10.24 14.65 -17.49
C ARG A 444 11.42 14.79 -18.44
N VAL A 445 12.31 13.80 -18.44
CA VAL A 445 13.55 13.82 -19.23
C VAL A 445 13.73 12.51 -19.99
N ALA A 446 14.60 12.53 -21.01
CA ALA A 446 14.85 11.33 -21.83
C ALA A 446 15.28 10.13 -21.00
N ALA A 447 16.09 10.35 -19.95
CA ALA A 447 16.56 9.32 -19.02
C ALA A 447 15.47 8.70 -18.13
N ASP A 448 14.23 9.20 -18.17
CA ASP A 448 13.10 8.56 -17.47
C ASP A 448 12.59 7.32 -18.22
N GLY A 449 12.96 7.12 -19.49
CA GLY A 449 12.72 5.87 -20.22
C GLY A 449 14.03 5.25 -20.69
N ASN A 450 14.18 3.92 -20.55
CA ASN A 450 15.35 3.22 -21.09
C ASN A 450 14.97 2.08 -22.03
N PHE A 451 15.60 2.08 -23.21
CA PHE A 451 15.33 1.15 -24.30
C PHE A 451 16.66 0.71 -24.92
N VAL A 452 16.87 -0.59 -25.09
CA VAL A 452 18.12 -1.15 -25.64
C VAL A 452 17.89 -1.58 -27.07
N ASP A 453 18.74 -1.14 -28.00
CA ASP A 453 18.74 -1.63 -29.39
C ASP A 453 19.02 -3.14 -29.41
N THR A 454 18.13 -3.93 -30.03
CA THR A 454 18.24 -5.40 -30.02
C THR A 454 19.40 -5.96 -30.84
N GLN A 455 19.98 -5.17 -31.74
CA GLN A 455 21.10 -5.58 -32.59
C GLN A 455 22.45 -5.19 -31.97
N TYR A 456 22.55 -3.97 -31.43
CA TYR A 456 23.81 -3.45 -30.91
C TYR A 456 23.96 -3.62 -29.39
N GLY A 457 22.88 -3.89 -28.66
CA GLY A 457 22.92 -4.07 -27.21
C GLY A 457 23.23 -2.79 -26.43
N VAL A 458 23.04 -1.61 -27.04
CA VAL A 458 23.26 -0.30 -26.42
C VAL A 458 21.95 0.47 -26.25
N ASN A 459 21.92 1.38 -25.29
CA ASN A 459 20.75 2.19 -24.97
C ASN A 459 20.45 3.22 -26.07
N VAL A 460 19.18 3.34 -26.47
CA VAL A 460 18.69 4.27 -27.48
C VAL A 460 18.20 5.54 -26.79
N LEU A 461 18.60 6.71 -27.30
CA LEU A 461 18.10 7.99 -26.81
C LEU A 461 16.61 8.16 -27.16
N PRO A 462 15.71 8.22 -26.17
CA PRO A 462 14.31 8.49 -26.45
C PRO A 462 14.13 9.92 -26.95
N THR A 463 13.25 10.07 -27.91
CA THR A 463 12.85 11.37 -28.48
C THR A 463 11.36 11.58 -28.27
N ALA A 464 10.90 12.80 -28.53
CA ALA A 464 9.50 13.14 -28.50
C ALA A 464 9.06 13.75 -29.84
N ASN A 465 7.85 13.41 -30.27
CA ASN A 465 7.22 14.03 -31.41
C ASN A 465 6.75 15.44 -31.01
N ASN A 466 7.24 16.45 -31.73
CA ASN A 466 6.89 17.86 -31.53
C ASN A 466 5.69 18.33 -32.37
N GLY A 467 4.92 17.40 -32.95
CA GLY A 467 3.83 17.65 -33.89
C GLY A 467 4.21 17.47 -35.35
N VAL A 468 5.51 17.35 -35.68
CA VAL A 468 6.00 17.19 -37.06
C VAL A 468 7.02 16.07 -37.17
N THR A 469 8.04 16.06 -36.31
CA THR A 469 9.13 15.07 -36.34
C THR A 469 9.48 14.57 -34.94
N CYS A 470 10.12 13.40 -34.91
CA CYS A 470 10.74 12.87 -33.70
C CYS A 470 12.15 13.44 -33.57
N ALA A 471 12.32 14.45 -32.71
CA ALA A 471 13.59 15.15 -32.57
C ALA A 471 13.74 15.76 -31.17
N GLY A 472 14.87 15.49 -30.52
CA GLY A 472 15.09 15.86 -29.13
C GLY A 472 14.06 15.22 -28.20
N PHE A 473 14.26 15.37 -26.89
CA PHE A 473 13.24 14.99 -25.92
C PHE A 473 12.62 16.23 -25.30
N THR A 474 11.29 16.19 -25.17
CA THR A 474 10.52 17.16 -24.39
C THR A 474 9.53 16.38 -23.54
N SER A 475 9.29 16.87 -22.31
CA SER A 475 8.48 16.20 -21.30
C SER A 475 7.15 15.70 -21.86
N ARG A 476 6.74 14.50 -21.47
CA ARG A 476 5.46 13.89 -21.84
C ARG A 476 4.60 13.73 -20.59
N TYR A 477 3.51 14.48 -20.53
CA TYR A 477 2.74 14.65 -19.32
C TYR A 477 1.24 14.66 -19.57
N THR A 478 0.49 14.19 -18.59
CA THR A 478 -0.98 14.18 -18.60
C THR A 478 -1.53 15.58 -18.30
N GLY A 479 -2.82 15.80 -18.54
CA GLY A 479 -3.46 16.98 -17.95
C GLY A 479 -3.58 16.83 -16.43
N ASP A 480 -3.76 17.95 -15.73
CA ASP A 480 -3.99 17.94 -14.28
C ASP A 480 -5.33 17.27 -13.99
N GLN A 481 -5.30 16.19 -13.20
CA GLN A 481 -6.49 15.50 -12.74
C GLN A 481 -6.87 16.07 -11.38
N GLU A 482 -8.07 16.63 -11.25
CA GLU A 482 -8.58 17.10 -9.96
C GLU A 482 -9.37 15.99 -9.29
N VAL A 483 -8.96 15.59 -8.07
CA VAL A 483 -9.71 14.57 -7.34
C VAL A 483 -10.96 15.21 -6.75
N SER A 484 -12.13 14.73 -7.18
CA SER A 484 -13.42 15.27 -6.77
C SER A 484 -13.62 15.23 -5.25
N SER A 485 -14.34 16.22 -4.71
CA SER A 485 -14.79 16.23 -3.32
C SER A 485 -15.81 15.13 -3.02
N GLY A 486 -16.02 14.88 -1.74
CA GLY A 486 -16.99 13.93 -1.24
C GLY A 486 -18.42 14.23 -1.65
N THR A 487 -19.15 13.19 -2.02
CA THR A 487 -20.62 13.23 -2.12
C THR A 487 -21.22 12.13 -1.26
N LEU A 488 -22.47 12.31 -0.85
CA LEU A 488 -23.26 11.27 -0.18
C LEU A 488 -24.56 11.04 -0.94
N THR A 489 -24.84 9.78 -1.25
CA THR A 489 -26.10 9.35 -1.86
C THR A 489 -26.91 8.54 -0.87
N ILE A 490 -28.23 8.68 -0.93
CA ILE A 490 -29.19 7.96 -0.08
C ILE A 490 -30.14 7.18 -0.98
N GLU A 491 -30.38 5.93 -0.66
CA GLU A 491 -31.35 5.08 -1.36
C GLU A 491 -32.23 4.35 -0.33
N LYS A 492 -33.55 4.34 -0.52
CA LYS A 492 -34.42 3.49 0.30
C LYS A 492 -34.15 2.02 -0.04
N THR A 493 -33.85 1.21 0.98
CA THR A 493 -33.58 -0.21 0.80
C THR A 493 -34.82 -0.99 0.34
N THR A 494 -34.60 -2.08 -0.39
CA THR A 494 -35.68 -2.97 -0.84
C THR A 494 -36.33 -3.76 0.30
N ASP A 495 -35.64 -3.91 1.43
CA ASP A 495 -36.15 -4.54 2.65
C ASP A 495 -36.68 -3.52 3.69
N SER A 496 -36.84 -2.25 3.29
CA SER A 496 -37.59 -1.27 4.09
C SER A 496 -39.01 -1.80 4.31
N PRO A 497 -39.54 -1.78 5.55
CA PRO A 497 -40.82 -2.40 5.89
C PRO A 497 -41.96 -1.86 5.01
N SER A 498 -42.96 -2.69 4.72
CA SER A 498 -44.14 -2.32 3.94
C SER A 498 -45.37 -3.09 4.42
N GLY A 499 -46.57 -2.54 4.24
CA GLY A 499 -47.81 -3.20 4.63
C GLY A 499 -48.11 -3.00 6.12
N ASN A 500 -48.49 -4.07 6.83
CA ASN A 500 -49.03 -3.93 8.18
C ASN A 500 -47.93 -3.76 9.24
N ILE A 501 -48.15 -2.83 10.17
CA ILE A 501 -47.38 -2.65 11.40
C ILE A 501 -48.28 -2.87 12.62
N VAL A 502 -47.77 -3.53 13.66
CA VAL A 502 -48.59 -3.93 14.81
C VAL A 502 -48.92 -2.73 15.69
N ASN A 503 -50.21 -2.53 16.01
CA ASN A 503 -50.65 -1.51 16.96
C ASN A 503 -49.99 -1.73 18.33
N GLY A 504 -49.40 -0.67 18.90
CA GLY A 504 -48.71 -0.72 20.19
C GLY A 504 -47.34 -1.41 20.16
N ALA A 505 -46.80 -1.72 18.97
CA ALA A 505 -45.46 -2.32 18.87
C ALA A 505 -44.38 -1.38 19.43
N THR A 506 -43.46 -1.94 20.21
CA THR A 506 -42.29 -1.21 20.70
C THR A 506 -41.11 -1.38 19.76
N ASN A 507 -40.31 -0.34 19.56
CA ASN A 507 -39.09 -0.35 18.74
C ASN A 507 -39.30 -0.93 17.33
N ALA A 508 -40.43 -0.58 16.71
CA ALA A 508 -40.81 -1.03 15.39
C ALA A 508 -40.00 -0.25 14.32
N THR A 509 -39.53 -0.97 13.30
CA THR A 509 -38.84 -0.35 12.17
C THR A 509 -39.85 0.35 11.26
N LEU A 510 -39.59 1.62 10.95
CA LEU A 510 -40.44 2.46 10.11
C LEU A 510 -39.87 2.65 8.70
N ALA A 511 -38.56 2.78 8.57
CA ALA A 511 -37.87 2.95 7.30
C ALA A 511 -36.43 2.44 7.37
N LYS A 512 -35.88 2.05 6.22
CA LYS A 512 -34.48 1.66 6.07
C LYS A 512 -33.87 2.27 4.80
N TYR A 513 -32.69 2.88 4.94
CA TYR A 513 -31.95 3.53 3.85
C TYR A 513 -30.52 3.01 3.76
N THR A 514 -29.92 3.06 2.58
CA THR A 514 -28.49 2.87 2.35
C THR A 514 -27.86 4.23 2.11
N LEU A 515 -26.83 4.56 2.88
CA LEU A 515 -26.02 5.75 2.73
C LEU A 515 -24.69 5.34 2.07
N THR A 516 -24.35 5.96 0.94
CA THR A 516 -23.11 5.67 0.22
C THR A 516 -22.31 6.95 0.01
N ALA A 517 -21.10 6.98 0.55
CA ALA A 517 -20.12 8.04 0.27
C ALA A 517 -19.33 7.71 -1.00
N ALA A 518 -19.02 8.73 -1.79
CA ALA A 518 -18.06 8.69 -2.89
C ALA A 518 -17.08 9.86 -2.72
N GLY A 519 -15.88 9.79 -3.31
CA GLY A 519 -14.84 10.81 -3.08
C GLY A 519 -14.03 10.51 -1.83
N GLU A 520 -14.60 10.81 -0.67
CA GLU A 520 -13.91 10.76 0.62
C GLU A 520 -14.84 10.26 1.72
N LYS A 521 -14.30 10.09 2.94
CA LYS A 521 -15.12 9.82 4.11
C LYS A 521 -16.02 11.01 4.42
N VAL A 522 -17.32 10.77 4.53
CA VAL A 522 -18.30 11.80 4.89
C VAL A 522 -18.76 11.58 6.32
N LYS A 523 -18.55 12.58 7.18
CA LYS A 523 -19.05 12.60 8.55
C LYS A 523 -20.40 13.31 8.58
N ILE A 524 -21.41 12.65 9.14
CA ILE A 524 -22.76 13.20 9.29
C ILE A 524 -22.97 13.60 10.75
N GLU A 525 -23.24 14.88 10.99
CA GLU A 525 -23.29 15.46 12.34
C GLU A 525 -24.71 15.49 12.90
N THR A 526 -25.70 15.76 12.05
CA THR A 526 -27.12 15.72 12.42
C THR A 526 -27.97 15.08 11.31
N LEU A 527 -29.08 14.45 11.68
CA LEU A 527 -30.11 13.98 10.74
C LEU A 527 -31.49 14.45 11.22
N TYR A 528 -32.38 14.71 10.26
CA TYR A 528 -33.74 15.16 10.53
C TYR A 528 -34.74 14.09 10.10
N VAL A 529 -35.66 13.72 11.00
CA VAL A 529 -36.67 12.70 10.72
C VAL A 529 -38.04 13.20 11.12
N SER A 530 -39.02 13.05 10.24
CA SER A 530 -40.43 13.23 10.57
C SER A 530 -41.22 11.96 10.33
N VAL A 531 -42.44 11.93 10.84
CA VAL A 531 -43.45 10.94 10.47
C VAL A 531 -44.67 11.65 9.93
N ALA A 532 -45.28 11.11 8.87
CA ALA A 532 -46.61 11.53 8.43
C ALA A 532 -47.61 10.47 8.90
N VAL A 533 -48.66 10.89 9.62
CA VAL A 533 -49.70 9.99 10.10
C VAL A 533 -51.04 10.38 9.49
N ALA A 534 -51.67 9.47 8.75
CA ALA A 534 -53.03 9.66 8.26
C ALA A 534 -54.02 8.91 9.16
N ASP A 535 -54.75 9.67 9.97
CA ASP A 535 -55.82 9.19 10.87
C ASP A 535 -57.10 8.93 10.06
N THR A 536 -57.56 7.68 10.10
CA THR A 536 -58.73 7.22 9.34
C THR A 536 -60.06 7.40 10.08
N ASN A 537 -60.05 7.73 11.38
CA ASN A 537 -61.24 7.79 12.21
C ASN A 537 -61.97 9.14 12.20
N GLY A 538 -61.39 10.20 11.64
CA GLY A 538 -62.09 11.47 11.38
C GLY A 538 -62.68 12.15 12.63
N THR A 539 -62.35 11.70 13.83
CA THR A 539 -62.78 12.31 15.09
C THR A 539 -61.90 13.51 15.41
N ASN A 540 -62.08 14.57 14.61
CA ASN A 540 -61.77 15.93 15.03
C ASN A 540 -62.50 16.19 16.36
N LYS A 541 -61.78 16.10 17.50
CA LYS A 541 -62.22 16.75 18.73
C LYS A 541 -62.16 18.25 18.43
N GLY A 542 -63.33 18.83 18.17
CA GLY A 542 -63.46 20.15 17.56
C GLY A 542 -62.57 21.23 18.17
N GLY A 543 -61.93 21.99 17.30
CA GLY A 543 -61.44 23.33 17.62
C GLY A 543 -59.97 23.63 17.35
N ILE A 544 -59.15 22.65 16.94
CA ILE A 544 -57.83 22.92 16.36
C ILE A 544 -57.61 21.99 15.18
N THR A 545 -57.24 22.56 14.04
CA THR A 545 -56.69 21.89 12.85
C THR A 545 -55.27 21.35 13.13
N ALA A 546 -55.11 20.60 14.22
CA ALA A 546 -53.88 19.97 14.67
C ALA A 546 -54.00 18.45 14.47
N ALA A 547 -52.92 17.81 14.03
CA ALA A 547 -52.83 16.36 13.94
C ALA A 547 -53.25 15.74 15.29
N THR A 548 -54.12 14.73 15.25
CA THR A 548 -54.52 13.97 16.45
C THR A 548 -53.36 13.17 17.03
N VAL A 549 -52.28 13.00 16.26
CA VAL A 549 -51.02 12.39 16.67
C VAL A 549 -49.93 13.44 16.59
N GLU A 550 -49.33 13.80 17.72
CA GLU A 550 -48.27 14.83 17.76
C GLU A 550 -46.89 14.22 17.49
N TYR A 551 -46.64 13.02 18.04
CA TYR A 551 -45.37 12.32 17.89
C TYR A 551 -45.47 10.83 18.21
N LEU A 552 -44.61 10.03 17.58
CA LEU A 552 -44.33 8.67 18.04
C LEU A 552 -43.26 8.70 19.13
N ARG A 553 -43.47 7.99 20.23
CA ARG A 553 -42.47 7.90 21.31
C ARG A 553 -41.29 7.00 20.97
N ASN A 554 -40.16 7.23 21.65
CA ASN A 554 -38.97 6.39 21.60
C ASN A 554 -38.36 6.20 20.20
N GLY A 555 -38.44 7.23 19.36
CA GLY A 555 -37.73 7.36 18.11
C GLY A 555 -36.22 7.19 18.26
N MET A 556 -35.60 6.42 17.36
CA MET A 556 -34.15 6.23 17.32
C MET A 556 -33.66 5.95 15.90
N LEU A 557 -32.38 6.21 15.69
CA LEU A 557 -31.65 5.88 14.48
C LEU A 557 -30.65 4.77 14.75
N LEU A 558 -30.57 3.77 13.87
CA LEU A 558 -29.55 2.73 13.92
C LEU A 558 -28.69 2.79 12.65
N ALA A 559 -27.38 2.85 12.80
CA ALA A 559 -26.43 2.65 11.71
C ALA A 559 -25.84 1.23 11.81
N ASN A 560 -26.02 0.42 10.77
CA ASN A 560 -25.59 -0.99 10.73
C ASN A 560 -26.05 -1.80 11.97
N GLY A 561 -27.28 -1.53 12.44
CA GLY A 561 -27.87 -2.18 13.61
C GLY A 561 -27.42 -1.64 14.98
N VAL A 562 -26.55 -0.62 15.03
CA VAL A 562 -26.12 0.05 16.26
C VAL A 562 -26.81 1.39 16.38
N GLN A 563 -27.43 1.68 17.53
CA GLN A 563 -28.07 2.98 17.76
C GLN A 563 -27.05 4.13 17.69
N ILE A 564 -27.40 5.16 16.94
CA ILE A 564 -26.64 6.41 16.80
C ILE A 564 -27.50 7.59 17.29
N GLY A 565 -26.92 8.46 18.11
CA GLY A 565 -27.66 9.52 18.80
C GLY A 565 -28.58 9.01 19.93
N SER A 566 -29.22 9.96 20.61
CA SER A 566 -30.14 9.66 21.71
C SER A 566 -31.54 9.34 21.20
N THR A 567 -32.27 8.51 21.96
CA THR A 567 -33.70 8.29 21.75
C THR A 567 -34.47 9.61 21.96
N SER A 568 -35.42 9.91 21.07
CA SER A 568 -36.27 11.12 21.10
C SER A 568 -37.66 10.78 20.56
N ASN A 569 -38.67 11.60 20.82
CA ASN A 569 -39.96 11.47 20.12
C ASN A 569 -39.77 11.78 18.63
N LEU A 570 -40.43 11.03 17.73
CA LEU A 570 -40.53 11.34 16.30
C LEU A 570 -41.75 12.21 16.04
N TYR A 571 -41.54 13.51 15.80
CA TYR A 571 -42.60 14.45 15.52
C TYR A 571 -43.32 14.21 14.19
N GLU A 572 -44.64 14.42 14.23
CA GLU A 572 -45.48 14.42 13.06
C GLU A 572 -45.19 15.66 12.17
N ASP A 573 -45.30 15.51 10.85
CA ASP A 573 -44.79 16.52 9.92
C ASP A 573 -45.66 17.78 9.73
N ASN A 574 -46.83 17.80 10.36
CA ASN A 574 -47.75 18.93 10.51
C ASN A 574 -47.86 19.41 11.98
N TYR A 575 -47.08 18.85 12.90
CA TYR A 575 -46.94 19.32 14.28
C TYR A 575 -45.77 20.29 14.44
N SER A 576 -45.72 21.10 15.51
CA SER A 576 -44.58 22.01 15.76
C SER A 576 -43.73 21.50 16.93
N PRO A 577 -42.46 21.10 16.71
CA PRO A 577 -41.71 21.13 15.44
C PRO A 577 -42.12 20.04 14.45
N THR A 578 -41.94 20.28 13.14
CA THR A 578 -42.38 19.37 12.05
C THR A 578 -41.43 18.21 11.77
N TYR A 579 -40.38 18.08 12.58
CA TYR A 579 -39.36 17.04 12.48
C TYR A 579 -38.60 16.93 13.80
N THR A 580 -37.85 15.84 13.90
CA THR A 580 -36.98 15.51 15.02
C THR A 580 -35.53 15.61 14.58
N THR A 581 -34.73 16.36 15.33
CA THR A 581 -33.28 16.46 15.12
C THR A 581 -32.55 15.39 15.93
N PHE A 582 -31.81 14.53 15.24
CA PHE A 582 -30.87 13.60 15.86
C PHE A 582 -29.46 14.17 15.77
N ASN A 583 -28.88 14.52 16.93
CA ASN A 583 -27.48 14.93 17.03
C ASN A 583 -26.58 13.68 17.10
N LEU A 584 -25.74 13.48 16.09
CA LEU A 584 -24.89 12.30 15.94
C LEU A 584 -23.44 12.55 16.36
N GLY A 585 -22.96 13.80 16.25
CA GLY A 585 -21.57 14.13 16.51
C GLY A 585 -20.64 13.37 15.56
N SER A 586 -19.82 12.46 16.08
CA SER A 586 -18.94 11.59 15.28
C SER A 586 -19.45 10.15 15.14
N SER A 587 -20.71 9.89 15.50
CA SER A 587 -21.27 8.53 15.55
C SER A 587 -21.57 7.93 14.17
N LEU A 588 -21.56 8.76 13.11
CA LEU A 588 -21.82 8.31 11.74
C LEU A 588 -20.79 8.90 10.78
N ILE A 589 -19.89 8.03 10.30
CA ILE A 589 -18.95 8.31 9.21
C ILE A 589 -19.17 7.24 8.15
N VAL A 590 -19.47 7.65 6.93
CA VAL A 590 -19.63 6.76 5.78
C VAL A 590 -18.33 6.76 4.99
N GLU A 591 -17.73 5.58 4.83
CA GLU A 591 -16.48 5.43 4.06
C GLU A 591 -16.79 5.03 2.61
N PRO A 592 -16.09 5.59 1.61
CA PRO A 592 -16.23 5.14 0.23
C PRO A 592 -16.05 3.63 0.10
N GLY A 593 -16.94 2.98 -0.65
CA GLY A 593 -16.95 1.52 -0.83
C GLY A 593 -17.49 0.71 0.36
N SER A 594 -17.84 1.36 1.48
CA SER A 594 -18.44 0.72 2.66
C SER A 594 -19.77 1.42 3.02
N PRO A 595 -20.85 1.15 2.27
CA PRO A 595 -22.14 1.79 2.52
C PRO A 595 -22.68 1.43 3.91
N VAL A 596 -23.47 2.34 4.49
CA VAL A 596 -24.08 2.18 5.82
C VAL A 596 -25.58 2.01 5.68
N THR A 597 -26.17 1.01 6.33
CA THR A 597 -27.62 0.91 6.49
C THR A 597 -28.08 1.78 7.65
N LEU A 598 -28.98 2.73 7.38
CA LEU A 598 -29.65 3.56 8.37
C LEU A 598 -31.07 3.06 8.57
N GLU A 599 -31.45 2.74 9.80
CA GLU A 599 -32.83 2.38 10.18
C GLU A 599 -33.46 3.47 11.04
N VAL A 600 -34.71 3.82 10.74
CA VAL A 600 -35.57 4.65 11.58
C VAL A 600 -36.50 3.73 12.36
N ARG A 601 -36.53 3.87 13.69
CA ARG A 601 -37.41 3.08 14.57
C ARG A 601 -38.15 3.98 15.56
N ALA A 602 -39.32 3.55 16.01
CA ALA A 602 -40.05 4.17 17.11
C ALA A 602 -41.04 3.17 17.74
N ASP A 603 -41.65 3.55 18.85
CA ASP A 603 -42.84 2.86 19.35
C ASP A 603 -44.08 3.33 18.56
N ILE A 604 -44.96 2.40 18.20
CA ILE A 604 -46.26 2.70 17.59
C ILE A 604 -47.23 3.09 18.69
N TYR A 605 -46.99 4.27 19.25
CA TYR A 605 -47.76 4.83 20.35
C TYR A 605 -47.60 6.36 20.34
N ASP A 606 -48.72 7.06 20.43
CA ASP A 606 -48.78 8.52 20.61
C ASP A 606 -48.82 8.87 22.10
N ALA A 607 -47.96 9.78 22.54
CA ALA A 607 -47.71 10.04 23.96
C ALA A 607 -48.22 11.41 24.47
N ASP A 608 -48.97 12.16 23.65
CA ASP A 608 -49.65 13.38 24.10
C ASP A 608 -50.97 13.07 24.84
N ALA A 609 -50.82 12.51 26.04
CA ALA A 609 -51.86 12.17 27.01
C ALA A 609 -52.79 10.97 26.69
N ASP A 610 -53.14 10.68 25.44
CA ASP A 610 -53.90 9.49 24.99
C ASP A 610 -53.22 8.83 23.78
N ASN A 611 -53.31 7.50 23.63
CA ASN A 611 -52.80 6.84 22.41
C ASN A 611 -53.83 6.93 21.29
N ASN A 612 -53.64 7.87 20.38
CA ASN A 612 -54.58 8.14 19.29
C ASN A 612 -54.38 7.26 18.05
N LEU A 613 -53.34 6.40 18.06
CA LEU A 613 -53.09 5.44 16.98
C LEU A 613 -54.04 4.24 17.04
N VAL A 614 -54.80 4.02 15.98
CA VAL A 614 -55.73 2.90 15.84
C VAL A 614 -55.43 2.02 14.64
N ALA A 615 -56.04 0.83 14.59
CA ALA A 615 -55.96 -0.01 13.40
C ALA A 615 -56.66 0.67 12.21
N GLY A 616 -55.98 0.75 11.07
CA GLY A 616 -56.43 1.46 9.86
C GLY A 616 -55.60 2.70 9.53
N ASP A 617 -55.02 3.34 10.55
CA ASP A 617 -54.16 4.51 10.34
C ASP A 617 -52.89 4.15 9.59
N THR A 618 -52.30 5.14 8.92
CA THR A 618 -51.05 4.92 8.18
C THR A 618 -49.92 5.79 8.70
N ILE A 619 -48.70 5.26 8.70
CA ILE A 619 -47.47 5.93 9.12
C ILE A 619 -46.47 5.89 7.97
N THR A 620 -45.86 7.03 7.64
CA THR A 620 -44.69 7.11 6.74
C THR A 620 -43.58 7.88 7.43
N ALA A 621 -42.46 7.24 7.73
CA ALA A 621 -41.27 7.95 8.21
C ALA A 621 -40.49 8.54 7.04
N THR A 622 -40.01 9.77 7.18
CA THR A 622 -39.25 10.47 6.14
C THR A 622 -37.95 11.00 6.74
N LEU A 623 -36.84 10.69 6.07
CA LEU A 623 -35.58 11.39 6.32
C LEU A 623 -35.65 12.72 5.56
N ARG A 624 -35.61 13.84 6.30
CA ARG A 624 -36.01 15.15 5.80
C ARG A 624 -34.82 15.98 5.33
N ASP A 625 -34.98 16.60 4.17
CA ASP A 625 -34.25 17.81 3.84
C ASP A 625 -35.02 18.99 4.47
N ILE A 626 -34.40 19.70 5.41
CA ILE A 626 -35.07 20.81 6.10
C ILE A 626 -34.90 22.15 5.37
N GLY A 627 -34.22 22.17 4.21
CA GLY A 627 -34.33 23.20 3.19
C GLY A 627 -34.18 24.64 3.69
N ASN A 628 -33.30 24.88 4.68
CA ASN A 628 -33.01 26.25 5.12
C ASN A 628 -32.41 27.05 3.95
N ALA A 629 -32.50 28.38 3.96
CA ALA A 629 -32.03 29.26 2.87
C ALA A 629 -30.54 29.07 2.49
N THR A 630 -29.77 28.31 3.28
CA THR A 630 -28.36 27.97 3.09
C THR A 630 -28.07 26.48 2.89
N GLY A 631 -29.09 25.61 2.79
CA GLY A 631 -28.93 24.15 2.87
C GLY A 631 -28.87 23.63 4.32
N ASN A 632 -28.95 22.30 4.49
CA ASN A 632 -28.91 21.62 5.79
C ASN A 632 -27.53 21.73 6.46
N ASN A 633 -26.48 21.69 5.65
CA ASN A 633 -25.08 21.80 6.04
C ASN A 633 -24.68 20.85 7.19
N ASN A 634 -25.30 19.66 7.22
CA ASN A 634 -25.27 18.75 8.36
C ASN A 634 -24.29 17.58 8.20
N ALA A 635 -23.52 17.56 7.13
CA ALA A 635 -22.40 16.64 6.94
C ALA A 635 -21.18 17.37 6.37
N THR A 636 -20.00 16.74 6.50
CA THR A 636 -18.73 17.31 6.05
C THR A 636 -17.81 16.21 5.52
N GLY A 637 -17.17 16.45 4.38
CA GLY A 637 -16.06 15.64 3.90
C GLY A 637 -14.84 15.76 4.82
N LEU A 638 -14.24 14.65 5.24
CA LEU A 638 -13.16 14.67 6.25
C LEU A 638 -11.79 15.11 5.69
N THR A 639 -11.63 15.17 4.38
CA THR A 639 -10.41 15.63 3.69
C THR A 639 -10.61 17.01 3.07
N SER A 640 -11.68 17.19 2.29
CA SER A 640 -11.96 18.46 1.61
C SER A 640 -12.53 19.53 2.54
N LEU A 641 -13.15 19.11 3.65
CA LEU A 641 -13.97 19.95 4.53
C LEU A 641 -15.17 20.61 3.83
N THR A 642 -15.59 20.09 2.66
CA THR A 642 -16.79 20.58 2.00
C THR A 642 -18.02 20.17 2.78
N THR A 643 -18.92 21.13 3.00
CA THR A 643 -20.21 20.88 3.62
C THR A 643 -21.14 20.18 2.63
N ILE A 644 -21.90 19.21 3.12
CA ILE A 644 -22.81 18.37 2.32
C ILE A 644 -24.18 18.35 3.00
N ASP A 645 -25.24 18.47 2.21
CA ASP A 645 -26.62 18.32 2.66
C ASP A 645 -27.01 16.84 2.69
N VAL A 646 -27.38 16.35 3.87
CA VAL A 646 -27.70 14.93 4.10
C VAL A 646 -29.02 14.78 4.86
N PRO A 647 -30.13 14.46 4.18
CA PRO A 647 -30.25 14.29 2.75
C PRO A 647 -30.27 15.63 1.99
N SER A 648 -30.08 15.57 0.67
CA SER A 648 -30.21 16.71 -0.26
C SER A 648 -31.64 16.92 -0.80
N ASP A 649 -32.56 16.02 -0.46
CA ASP A 649 -33.98 16.00 -0.80
C ASP A 649 -34.73 15.17 0.26
N ASP A 650 -36.07 15.21 0.31
CA ASP A 650 -36.83 14.32 1.20
C ASP A 650 -36.80 12.85 0.73
N TYR A 651 -36.42 11.93 1.62
CA TYR A 651 -36.44 10.48 1.35
C TYR A 651 -37.52 9.78 2.18
N ALA A 652 -38.71 9.62 1.62
CA ALA A 652 -39.82 8.94 2.28
C ALA A 652 -39.63 7.40 2.33
N GLY A 653 -39.95 6.82 3.49
CA GLY A 653 -40.10 5.39 3.70
C GLY A 653 -41.25 4.80 2.89
N ASN A 654 -41.66 3.57 3.20
CA ASN A 654 -42.93 3.06 2.70
C ASN A 654 -44.06 3.47 3.65
N GLN A 655 -45.27 3.59 3.12
CA GLN A 655 -46.46 3.70 3.95
C GLN A 655 -46.72 2.37 4.67
N LEU A 656 -46.90 2.44 5.99
CA LEU A 656 -47.22 1.31 6.85
C LEU A 656 -48.64 1.48 7.40
N THR A 657 -49.45 0.43 7.37
CA THR A 657 -50.83 0.43 7.90
C THR A 657 -50.86 -0.20 9.28
N ILE A 658 -51.35 0.52 10.29
CA ILE A 658 -51.49 -0.01 11.64
C ILE A 658 -52.55 -1.11 11.63
N ALA A 659 -52.22 -2.28 12.17
CA ALA A 659 -53.12 -3.41 12.27
C ALA A 659 -53.16 -3.95 13.70
N ALA A 660 -54.36 -4.32 14.15
CA ALA A 660 -54.56 -5.09 15.38
C ALA A 660 -54.65 -6.59 15.03
N GLY A 661 -53.99 -7.44 15.81
CA GLY A 661 -54.17 -8.89 15.70
C GLY A 661 -55.59 -9.29 16.09
N SER A 662 -56.29 -10.06 15.25
CA SER A 662 -57.57 -10.66 15.63
C SER A 662 -57.34 -12.06 16.21
N LEU A 663 -57.87 -12.31 17.40
CA LEU A 663 -57.94 -13.65 17.98
C LEU A 663 -59.37 -14.17 17.83
N VAL A 664 -59.57 -15.12 16.92
CA VAL A 664 -60.84 -15.84 16.80
C VAL A 664 -60.76 -17.10 17.66
N LEU A 665 -61.30 -17.04 18.89
CA LEU A 665 -61.52 -18.23 19.71
C LEU A 665 -62.80 -18.91 19.25
N SER A 666 -62.66 -20.05 18.55
CA SER A 666 -63.80 -20.92 18.27
C SER A 666 -63.97 -21.91 19.44
N LYS A 667 -65.12 -21.86 20.11
CA LYS A 667 -65.50 -22.86 21.11
C LYS A 667 -65.91 -24.15 20.38
N TYR A 668 -65.15 -25.23 20.59
CA TYR A 668 -65.60 -26.56 20.17
C TYR A 668 -66.73 -27.01 21.10
N THR A 669 -67.98 -26.95 20.64
CA THR A 669 -69.08 -27.71 21.25
C THR A 669 -69.14 -29.06 20.55
N ALA A 670 -68.62 -30.08 21.23
CA ALA A 670 -68.77 -31.49 20.87
C ALA A 670 -70.21 -31.96 21.09
#